data_AF-A0A0F4YUJ5-F1
#
_entry.id   AF-A0A0F4YUJ5-F1
#
_cell.length_a   1.000
_cell.length_b   1.000
_cell.length_c   1.000
_cell.angle_alpha   90.00
_cell.angle_beta   90.00
_cell.angle_gamma   90.00
#
_symmetry.space_group_name_H-M   'P 1'
#
loop_
_entity.id
_entity.type
_entity.pdbx_description
1 polymer ?
#
loop_
_entity_poly.entity_id
_entity_poly.type
_entity_poly.pdbx_seq_one_letter_code
_entity_poly.pdbx_strand_id
1 'polypeptide(L)'
;MRSPSFTLFRDNATPNTSQESMKRIIAVDQRPASPENEVERGHHENALELDDRRTSTDTVRRVWVANTGDWWMIACFAVLGATISFDAMVVVTILPDLSTVLQGNPTDALWPATCYFLANAVVQRFFVAMSQVLGRRFVLFISVAIFTVGNLLSCIAPLFPVLLVGRAIQGIGAGGMVAIPLAILTDMTALQQRAGYNGIILLVSALGALTGPVAGALFIEHGILWQWIFYITLPLCAILLLGVQMVVRPVEQQLKPKRELLDLDWTGGTLFTASMVSVLLGVTWFGEEDSSHRLQTWVALGAGMVGLLCAMLYEKAGASKPFLSFPMVKKSSMAFTLVCMHSYLNFSPTLAAVFLIPITATALSATAAAGMLTARFGHHRWAMWLGWALNIASAGCMMLMDVHTSAQIYVPIFVAAGLGHGLTVSAMHAAIQQLADAPHVQDATIIASFLSTLGMCAGIVMTGATFRNRLTHNLVALDVPREMIDARTAEVFLLGPTNTTIPAVQQVQYESGVLDDFLKIVKTINSSIITIATEDYISKFVAGIGGPSPQAIDNNCQIEERNANAVIVFASFQCCLHSSRIVPIAAVSVRRTPLFRSLTTCLSMAPFPPPPVDTIDWNNVGFKVREVNGHVESHFSYSSGGTWSEPRFVASPHIPLHGMAPGLNYGQQAYEGLKAFRHPDGRIAIFRPDRNAARMRRSAEFVSIPPVPEELFVRCVRLAVAANAEFVPPHESGAAMYIRPLVFGSSAQLGLSPPDEYTFVVFVMPTGVYHGVHAVDALILEDFDRAAPEGTGSAKVGGNYAPVLRHSEKARREGFGITLHLDSKTRSEVDEFSTSAFIGVRKTGSNITIVVPDSRNVIDSVTAASVCDIASNVFGYSVEKRRIAYDEIREFAEVMAAGTAAALVPIRSITMRSRNDRFTFDCGGEDGAGGEVFSKLLTTLRGIQNGTIEDRFGWLVEVEPPPEGWVDAGGRVDATVTNVP
;
A
#
# COMPACT_ATOMS: atom_id res chain seq x y z
N MET A 1 71.20 -5.92 50.54
CA MET A 1 72.20 -4.88 50.21
C MET A 1 71.55 -3.49 50.39
N ARG A 2 72.23 -2.38 50.09
CA ARG A 2 71.89 -1.03 50.59
C ARG A 2 70.80 -0.27 49.79
N SER A 3 70.18 0.71 50.45
CA SER A 3 69.28 1.80 49.99
C SER A 3 70.10 3.06 49.58
N PRO A 4 69.55 4.26 49.23
CA PRO A 4 68.16 4.82 49.24
C PRO A 4 67.71 5.33 47.82
N SER A 5 66.81 6.31 47.51
CA SER A 5 66.25 7.49 48.21
C SER A 5 64.92 8.08 47.63
N PHE A 6 64.07 8.61 48.52
CA PHE A 6 63.26 9.86 48.47
C PHE A 6 62.53 10.39 47.19
N THR A 7 61.18 10.41 47.26
CA THR A 7 60.19 11.54 47.13
C THR A 7 60.31 12.61 46.00
N LEU A 8 59.25 13.31 45.53
CA LEU A 8 57.99 13.76 46.18
C LEU A 8 56.94 14.23 45.13
N PHE A 9 55.67 14.34 45.56
CA PHE A 9 54.49 15.11 45.06
C PHE A 9 53.32 14.33 44.42
N ARG A 10 52.04 14.73 44.57
CA ARG A 10 51.25 15.29 45.72
C ARG A 10 49.77 15.38 45.30
N ASP A 11 48.83 15.04 46.18
CA ASP A 11 47.39 15.28 46.00
C ASP A 11 46.75 15.97 47.23
N ASN A 12 45.76 16.85 47.00
CA ASN A 12 44.50 17.01 47.77
C ASN A 12 43.77 18.36 47.55
N ALA A 13 42.61 18.28 46.89
CA ALA A 13 41.30 18.89 47.23
C ALA A 13 41.15 20.34 47.78
N THR A 14 40.37 21.14 47.03
CA THR A 14 39.27 22.06 47.48
C THR A 14 39.57 23.36 48.27
N PRO A 15 38.67 24.38 48.28
CA PRO A 15 37.68 24.81 47.26
C PRO A 15 37.60 26.36 47.05
N ASN A 16 36.58 26.77 46.28
CA ASN A 16 35.90 28.08 46.25
C ASN A 16 36.53 29.29 45.52
N THR A 17 35.63 29.98 44.81
CA THR A 17 35.79 31.28 44.13
C THR A 17 35.20 32.41 44.98
N SER A 18 35.83 33.60 44.99
CA SER A 18 35.18 34.83 45.45
C SER A 18 35.75 36.10 44.82
N GLN A 19 34.85 36.92 44.26
CA GLN A 19 34.87 38.39 44.15
C GLN A 19 35.92 39.12 43.25
N GLU A 20 35.35 39.97 42.37
CA GLU A 20 35.78 41.35 42.03
C GLU A 20 37.12 41.62 41.27
N SER A 21 37.33 42.76 40.58
CA SER A 21 36.41 43.67 39.84
C SER A 21 37.20 44.67 38.95
N MET A 22 36.94 44.68 37.63
CA MET A 22 36.95 45.85 36.70
C MET A 22 38.23 46.73 36.48
N LYS A 23 38.34 47.33 35.26
CA LYS A 23 39.21 48.52 34.86
C LYS A 23 40.73 48.25 34.67
N ARG A 24 41.48 48.91 33.75
CA ARG A 24 41.24 49.73 32.51
C ARG A 24 42.59 50.07 31.79
N ILE A 25 42.54 50.62 30.55
CA ILE A 25 43.59 51.46 29.84
C ILE A 25 44.85 50.67 29.35
N ILE A 26 45.43 50.74 28.13
CA ILE A 26 45.59 51.67 26.95
C ILE A 26 46.99 52.35 26.86
N ALA A 27 47.73 52.15 25.74
CA ALA A 27 48.84 52.97 25.15
C ALA A 27 49.24 52.39 23.75
N VAL A 28 49.53 53.09 22.60
CA VAL A 28 50.21 54.37 22.20
C VAL A 28 51.74 54.18 21.98
N ASP A 29 52.45 54.50 20.87
CA ASP A 29 52.27 55.18 19.53
C ASP A 29 53.30 54.56 18.50
N GLN A 30 53.35 55.00 17.21
CA GLN A 30 54.57 55.46 16.44
C GLN A 30 54.57 55.22 14.89
N ARG A 31 54.10 56.21 14.09
CA ARG A 31 54.82 57.04 13.05
C ARG A 31 55.66 56.42 11.88
N PRO A 32 56.08 57.19 10.83
CA PRO A 32 55.44 58.28 10.05
C PRO A 32 55.75 58.30 8.50
N ALA A 33 55.21 59.25 7.71
CA ALA A 33 55.71 59.67 6.37
C ALA A 33 55.20 61.09 5.94
N SER A 34 55.83 61.74 4.94
CA SER A 34 55.58 63.13 4.46
C SER A 34 56.33 63.42 3.12
N PRO A 35 56.26 64.61 2.45
CA PRO A 35 55.19 65.62 2.23
C PRO A 35 55.02 66.03 0.72
N GLU A 36 54.43 67.21 0.47
CA GLU A 36 54.38 68.01 -0.79
C GLU A 36 53.38 67.59 -1.91
N ASN A 37 52.72 68.50 -2.65
CA ASN A 37 52.87 69.97 -2.79
C ASN A 37 51.53 70.75 -2.74
N GLU A 38 51.57 72.06 -2.43
CA GLU A 38 50.41 72.98 -2.35
C GLU A 38 50.07 73.66 -3.70
N VAL A 39 48.77 73.92 -3.98
CA VAL A 39 48.29 75.10 -4.74
C VAL A 39 46.94 75.58 -4.17
N GLU A 40 46.79 76.91 -4.04
CA GLU A 40 45.55 77.69 -3.84
C GLU A 40 44.57 77.34 -2.68
N ARG A 41 44.78 78.03 -1.56
CA ARG A 41 43.72 78.31 -0.57
C ARG A 41 42.76 79.35 -1.15
N GLY A 42 41.48 79.02 -1.31
CA GLY A 42 40.49 79.96 -1.85
C GLY A 42 39.02 79.75 -1.49
N HIS A 43 38.66 78.72 -0.70
CA HIS A 43 37.25 78.36 -0.41
C HIS A 43 36.99 77.87 1.03
N HIS A 44 37.79 78.31 2.01
CA HIS A 44 37.62 77.91 3.43
C HIS A 44 36.74 78.88 4.23
N GLU A 45 35.42 78.76 4.06
CA GLU A 45 34.43 79.22 5.06
C GLU A 45 33.24 78.25 5.20
N ASN A 46 32.86 77.52 4.14
CA ASN A 46 31.74 76.55 4.15
C ASN A 46 32.10 75.11 4.59
N ALA A 47 33.22 74.92 5.29
CA ALA A 47 33.75 73.58 5.64
C ALA A 47 33.49 73.14 7.09
N LEU A 48 32.76 73.95 7.89
CA LEU A 48 32.54 73.71 9.32
C LEU A 48 31.11 73.27 9.70
N GLU A 49 30.19 73.15 8.74
CA GLU A 49 28.78 72.79 8.99
C GLU A 49 28.43 71.34 8.61
N LEU A 50 29.42 70.52 8.24
CA LEU A 50 29.23 69.18 7.65
C LEU A 50 29.73 67.98 8.48
N ASP A 51 30.49 68.20 9.56
CA ASP A 51 31.03 67.11 10.39
C ASP A 51 30.14 66.80 11.62
N ASP A 52 29.33 67.77 12.07
CA ASP A 52 28.51 67.69 13.30
C ASP A 52 27.23 66.82 13.16
N ARG A 53 27.25 65.86 12.23
CA ARG A 53 26.21 64.83 12.02
C ARG A 53 26.75 63.40 12.04
N ARG A 54 27.96 63.17 12.58
CA ARG A 54 28.56 61.83 12.75
C ARG A 54 28.78 61.37 14.20
N THR A 55 28.11 62.01 15.15
CA THR A 55 28.20 61.72 16.60
C THR A 55 26.85 61.31 17.23
N SER A 56 25.97 60.64 16.47
CA SER A 56 24.83 59.90 17.03
C SER A 56 25.04 58.39 16.95
N THR A 57 25.91 57.88 17.83
CA THR A 57 26.09 56.44 18.09
C THR A 57 24.89 55.86 18.86
N ASP A 58 23.69 55.98 18.29
CA ASP A 58 22.47 55.40 18.85
C ASP A 58 21.47 55.00 17.75
N THR A 59 21.91 54.08 16.89
CA THR A 59 21.04 53.35 15.95
C THR A 59 20.92 51.89 16.35
N VAL A 60 20.31 51.67 17.52
CA VAL A 60 19.66 50.39 17.85
C VAL A 60 18.86 49.95 16.62
N ARG A 61 19.13 48.74 16.11
CA ARG A 61 18.40 48.16 14.98
C ARG A 61 16.91 48.19 15.29
N ARG A 62 16.16 49.11 14.67
CA ARG A 62 14.70 49.16 14.83
C ARG A 62 14.12 47.86 14.29
N VAL A 63 13.70 46.98 15.21
CA VAL A 63 12.92 45.80 14.87
C VAL A 63 11.66 46.29 14.18
N TRP A 64 11.43 45.84 12.94
CA TRP A 64 10.21 46.18 12.23
C TRP A 64 9.00 45.57 12.96
N VAL A 65 7.93 46.34 13.09
CA VAL A 65 6.68 45.94 13.74
C VAL A 65 5.55 46.26 12.78
N ALA A 66 4.72 45.26 12.48
CA ALA A 66 3.60 45.41 11.56
C ALA A 66 2.54 46.38 12.12
N ASN A 67 2.23 47.43 11.34
CA ASN A 67 1.15 48.36 11.66
C ASN A 67 -0.21 47.74 11.28
N THR A 68 -1.30 48.38 11.68
CA THR A 68 -2.68 47.94 11.36
C THR A 68 -2.89 47.67 9.87
N GLY A 69 -2.32 48.51 8.98
CA GLY A 69 -2.39 48.30 7.53
C GLY A 69 -1.59 47.09 7.03
N ASP A 70 -0.50 46.75 7.69
CA ASP A 70 0.34 45.61 7.34
C ASP A 70 -0.32 44.30 7.79
N TRP A 71 -0.97 44.31 8.96
CA TRP A 71 -1.85 43.24 9.41
C TRP A 71 -3.04 42.97 8.49
N TRP A 72 -3.68 44.02 7.94
CA TRP A 72 -4.71 43.82 6.93
C TRP A 72 -4.14 43.18 5.64
N MET A 73 -2.94 43.56 5.19
CA MET A 73 -2.30 42.91 4.04
C MET A 73 -2.00 41.42 4.31
N ILE A 74 -1.49 41.09 5.50
CA ILE A 74 -1.28 39.70 5.94
C ILE A 74 -2.60 38.92 5.97
N ALA A 75 -3.70 39.52 6.47
CA ALA A 75 -5.02 38.90 6.47
C ALA A 75 -5.57 38.67 5.05
N CYS A 76 -5.36 39.62 4.13
CA CYS A 76 -5.70 39.46 2.71
C CYS A 76 -4.93 38.28 2.08
N PHE A 77 -3.63 38.17 2.36
CA PHE A 77 -2.79 37.05 1.90
C PHE A 77 -3.21 35.70 2.52
N ALA A 78 -3.64 35.71 3.77
CA ALA A 78 -4.18 34.55 4.46
C ALA A 78 -5.50 34.04 3.84
N VAL A 79 -6.40 34.94 3.42
CA VAL A 79 -7.63 34.58 2.69
C VAL A 79 -7.34 34.13 1.25
N LEU A 80 -6.36 34.73 0.56
CA LEU A 80 -5.87 34.22 -0.74
C LEU A 80 -5.41 32.77 -0.61
N GLY A 81 -4.53 32.49 0.35
CA GLY A 81 -4.02 31.13 0.62
C GLY A 81 -5.13 30.13 0.94
N ALA A 82 -6.07 30.49 1.83
CA ALA A 82 -7.23 29.65 2.13
C ALA A 82 -8.12 29.37 0.91
N THR A 83 -8.33 30.35 0.03
CA THR A 83 -9.15 30.18 -1.18
C THR A 83 -8.47 29.23 -2.17
N ILE A 84 -7.15 29.35 -2.35
CA ILE A 84 -6.34 28.41 -3.17
C ILE A 84 -6.39 27.00 -2.56
N SER A 85 -6.16 26.87 -1.25
CA SER A 85 -6.13 25.58 -0.56
C SER A 85 -7.49 24.88 -0.52
N PHE A 86 -8.58 25.63 -0.39
CA PHE A 86 -9.95 25.09 -0.49
C PHE A 86 -10.21 24.53 -1.88
N ASP A 87 -10.01 25.35 -2.93
CA ASP A 87 -10.23 24.97 -4.32
C ASP A 87 -9.35 23.78 -4.78
N ALA A 88 -8.09 23.74 -4.32
CA ALA A 88 -7.19 22.64 -4.60
C ALA A 88 -7.62 21.30 -3.98
N MET A 89 -8.37 21.33 -2.86
CA MET A 89 -8.72 20.13 -2.07
C MET A 89 -10.19 19.70 -2.19
N VAL A 90 -11.13 20.62 -2.42
CA VAL A 90 -12.56 20.28 -2.63
C VAL A 90 -12.73 19.40 -3.87
N VAL A 91 -12.02 19.73 -4.95
CA VAL A 91 -12.09 19.02 -6.24
C VAL A 91 -11.61 17.57 -6.11
N VAL A 92 -10.62 17.28 -5.26
CA VAL A 92 -10.03 15.93 -5.09
C VAL A 92 -11.07 14.88 -4.73
N THR A 93 -12.05 15.25 -3.89
CA THR A 93 -13.06 14.33 -3.37
C THR A 93 -14.12 13.88 -4.38
N ILE A 94 -14.20 14.56 -5.53
CA ILE A 94 -15.24 14.36 -6.56
C ILE A 94 -14.62 14.11 -7.95
N LEU A 95 -13.29 13.89 -8.03
CA LEU A 95 -12.60 13.65 -9.30
C LEU A 95 -13.14 12.45 -10.11
N PRO A 96 -13.41 11.27 -9.50
CA PRO A 96 -13.96 10.14 -10.26
C PRO A 96 -15.35 10.44 -10.82
N ASP A 97 -16.24 11.03 -10.00
CA ASP A 97 -17.60 11.38 -10.41
C ASP A 97 -17.61 12.42 -11.54
N LEU A 98 -16.77 13.46 -11.44
CA LEU A 98 -16.61 14.46 -12.50
C LEU A 98 -16.19 13.85 -13.84
N SER A 99 -15.36 12.80 -13.85
CA SER A 99 -14.98 12.12 -15.09
C SER A 99 -16.19 11.47 -15.79
N THR A 100 -17.08 10.83 -15.02
CA THR A 100 -18.25 10.13 -15.57
C THR A 100 -19.35 11.10 -16.01
N VAL A 101 -19.67 12.09 -15.19
CA VAL A 101 -20.75 13.06 -15.45
C VAL A 101 -20.44 13.95 -16.67
N LEU A 102 -19.16 14.25 -16.92
CA LEU A 102 -18.71 15.10 -18.02
C LEU A 102 -18.23 14.33 -19.26
N GLN A 103 -18.50 13.02 -19.35
CA GLN A 103 -18.14 12.14 -20.47
C GLN A 103 -16.63 12.12 -20.79
N GLY A 104 -15.79 12.25 -19.76
CA GLY A 104 -14.35 12.05 -19.87
C GLY A 104 -13.99 10.56 -19.94
N ASN A 105 -12.74 10.25 -20.30
CA ASN A 105 -12.20 8.92 -20.03
C ASN A 105 -11.86 8.83 -18.53
N PRO A 106 -12.27 7.79 -17.78
CA PRO A 106 -11.91 7.69 -16.37
C PRO A 106 -10.40 7.50 -16.10
N THR A 107 -9.56 7.18 -17.11
CA THR A 107 -8.10 7.37 -17.01
C THR A 107 -7.69 8.81 -16.65
N ASP A 108 -8.55 9.76 -17.00
CA ASP A 108 -8.24 11.18 -17.01
C ASP A 108 -8.70 11.90 -15.75
N ALA A 109 -9.29 11.19 -14.77
CA ALA A 109 -9.87 11.76 -13.56
C ALA A 109 -8.89 12.62 -12.74
N LEU A 110 -7.57 12.38 -12.84
CA LEU A 110 -6.54 13.18 -12.15
C LEU A 110 -6.11 14.46 -12.90
N TRP A 111 -6.40 14.62 -14.20
CA TRP A 111 -6.02 15.82 -14.96
C TRP A 111 -6.56 17.15 -14.41
N PRO A 112 -7.78 17.26 -13.85
CA PRO A 112 -8.27 18.50 -13.24
C PRO A 112 -7.40 19.00 -12.06
N ALA A 113 -6.62 18.12 -11.42
CA ALA A 113 -5.59 18.48 -10.45
C ALA A 113 -4.23 18.75 -11.14
N THR A 114 -3.78 17.87 -12.04
CA THR A 114 -2.51 18.01 -12.77
C THR A 114 -2.42 19.32 -13.57
N CYS A 115 -3.45 19.65 -14.36
CA CYS A 115 -3.50 20.89 -15.15
C CYS A 115 -3.43 22.14 -14.26
N TYR A 116 -4.09 22.10 -13.10
CA TYR A 116 -4.09 23.20 -12.13
C TYR A 116 -2.69 23.40 -11.52
N PHE A 117 -2.07 22.35 -10.97
CA PHE A 117 -0.76 22.47 -10.32
C PHE A 117 0.38 22.73 -11.32
N LEU A 118 0.30 22.17 -12.54
CA LEU A 118 1.27 22.45 -13.61
C LEU A 118 1.23 23.91 -14.05
N ALA A 119 0.02 24.43 -14.34
CA ALA A 119 -0.17 25.82 -14.72
C ALA A 119 0.25 26.77 -13.58
N ASN A 120 -0.12 26.46 -12.34
CA ASN A 120 0.31 27.18 -11.14
C ASN A 120 1.83 27.26 -11.04
N ALA A 121 2.54 26.13 -11.04
CA ALA A 121 3.99 26.09 -10.92
C ALA A 121 4.68 26.95 -11.99
N VAL A 122 4.39 26.69 -13.27
CA VAL A 122 5.03 27.34 -14.42
C VAL A 122 4.98 28.88 -14.34
N VAL A 123 3.84 29.45 -13.98
CA VAL A 123 3.64 30.90 -14.10
C VAL A 123 4.20 31.72 -12.93
N GLN A 124 4.50 31.12 -11.77
CA GLN A 124 4.95 31.83 -10.57
C GLN A 124 6.11 32.82 -10.84
N ARG A 125 7.11 32.38 -11.62
CA ARG A 125 8.27 33.23 -12.02
C ARG A 125 7.85 34.41 -12.90
N PHE A 126 7.00 34.18 -13.90
CA PHE A 126 6.51 35.22 -14.82
C PHE A 126 5.66 36.27 -14.09
N PHE A 127 4.76 35.85 -13.20
CA PHE A 127 3.94 36.77 -12.40
C PHE A 127 4.80 37.67 -11.50
N VAL A 128 5.84 37.13 -10.85
CA VAL A 128 6.75 37.97 -10.05
C VAL A 128 7.52 38.95 -10.92
N ALA A 129 8.11 38.51 -12.04
CA ALA A 129 8.86 39.41 -12.92
C ALA A 129 7.97 40.53 -13.50
N MET A 130 6.77 40.19 -13.99
CA MET A 130 5.79 41.15 -14.47
C MET A 130 5.36 42.14 -13.37
N SER A 131 5.31 41.69 -12.11
CA SER A 131 5.00 42.55 -10.96
C SER A 131 6.09 43.57 -10.58
N GLN A 132 7.35 43.39 -11.04
CA GLN A 132 8.42 44.39 -10.91
C GLN A 132 8.29 45.55 -11.91
N VAL A 133 7.50 45.36 -12.98
CA VAL A 133 7.30 46.33 -14.07
C VAL A 133 5.91 46.99 -14.00
N LEU A 134 4.87 46.20 -13.72
CA LEU A 134 3.48 46.67 -13.65
C LEU A 134 2.99 46.93 -12.20
N GLY A 135 3.83 46.63 -11.20
CA GLY A 135 3.53 46.82 -9.78
C GLY A 135 2.80 45.64 -9.12
N ARG A 136 3.23 45.29 -7.90
CA ARG A 136 2.76 44.13 -7.12
C ARG A 136 1.22 44.02 -7.03
N ARG A 137 0.56 45.11 -6.63
CA ARG A 137 -0.90 45.20 -6.45
C ARG A 137 -1.69 44.90 -7.73
N PHE A 138 -1.31 45.51 -8.85
CA PHE A 138 -2.03 45.39 -10.12
C PHE A 138 -1.94 43.97 -10.68
N VAL A 139 -0.75 43.37 -10.63
CA VAL A 139 -0.54 42.00 -11.09
C VAL A 139 -1.22 40.97 -10.16
N LEU A 140 -1.27 41.22 -8.85
CA LEU A 140 -2.05 40.39 -7.92
C LEU A 140 -3.56 40.47 -8.19
N PHE A 141 -4.10 41.66 -8.48
CA PHE A 141 -5.50 41.81 -8.88
C PHE A 141 -5.82 41.03 -10.18
N ILE A 142 -4.94 41.11 -11.19
CA ILE A 142 -5.06 40.29 -12.41
C ILE A 142 -5.02 38.79 -12.08
N SER A 143 -4.17 38.36 -11.14
CA SER A 143 -4.07 36.95 -10.73
C SER A 143 -5.39 36.42 -10.17
N VAL A 144 -6.02 37.20 -9.27
CA VAL A 144 -7.35 36.87 -8.71
C VAL A 144 -8.43 36.90 -9.80
N ALA A 145 -8.39 37.86 -10.72
CA ALA A 145 -9.34 37.93 -11.83
C ALA A 145 -9.24 36.70 -12.75
N ILE A 146 -8.02 36.28 -13.12
CA ILE A 146 -7.77 35.06 -13.91
C ILE A 146 -8.26 33.81 -13.16
N PHE A 147 -7.98 33.70 -11.86
CA PHE A 147 -8.50 32.61 -11.03
C PHE A 147 -10.03 32.58 -11.02
N THR A 148 -10.68 33.74 -10.92
CA THR A 148 -12.14 33.89 -10.94
C THR A 148 -12.74 33.45 -12.28
N VAL A 149 -12.11 33.80 -13.40
CA VAL A 149 -12.52 33.37 -14.76
C VAL A 149 -12.35 31.87 -14.95
N GLY A 150 -11.23 31.29 -14.48
CA GLY A 150 -11.02 29.83 -14.52
C GLY A 150 -12.06 29.08 -13.69
N ASN A 151 -12.33 29.54 -12.47
CA ASN A 151 -13.36 28.99 -11.59
C ASN A 151 -14.77 29.09 -12.22
N LEU A 152 -15.12 30.23 -12.83
CA LEU A 152 -16.39 30.41 -13.52
C LEU A 152 -16.54 29.49 -14.75
N LEU A 153 -15.46 29.26 -15.50
CA LEU A 153 -15.47 28.31 -16.62
C LEU A 153 -15.66 26.87 -16.13
N SER A 154 -15.05 26.51 -14.99
CA SER A 154 -15.28 25.22 -14.31
C SER A 154 -16.72 25.07 -13.82
N CYS A 155 -17.38 26.12 -13.30
CA CYS A 155 -18.79 26.08 -12.90
C CYS A 155 -19.73 25.66 -14.05
N ILE A 156 -19.43 26.04 -15.29
CA ILE A 156 -20.33 25.90 -16.45
C ILE A 156 -19.85 24.87 -17.47
N ALA A 157 -18.83 24.07 -17.15
CA ALA A 157 -18.24 23.12 -18.07
C ALA A 157 -19.26 22.03 -18.50
N PRO A 158 -19.61 21.92 -19.80
CA PRO A 158 -20.55 20.91 -20.29
C PRO A 158 -19.88 19.58 -20.66
N LEU A 159 -18.54 19.56 -20.75
CA LEU A 159 -17.72 18.45 -21.22
C LEU A 159 -16.37 18.47 -20.49
N PHE A 160 -15.77 17.31 -20.27
CA PHE A 160 -14.54 17.17 -19.47
C PHE A 160 -13.36 18.05 -19.96
N PRO A 161 -13.08 18.20 -21.26
CA PRO A 161 -12.01 19.10 -21.73
C PRO A 161 -12.24 20.58 -21.39
N VAL A 162 -13.49 21.03 -21.25
CA VAL A 162 -13.80 22.42 -20.86
C VAL A 162 -13.46 22.65 -19.38
N LEU A 163 -13.70 21.64 -18.53
CA LEU A 163 -13.24 21.65 -17.14
C LEU A 163 -11.71 21.71 -17.06
N LEU A 164 -10.98 20.95 -17.89
CA LEU A 164 -9.51 21.01 -17.93
C LEU A 164 -8.98 22.40 -18.32
N VAL A 165 -9.62 23.07 -19.29
CA VAL A 165 -9.29 24.46 -19.65
C VAL A 165 -9.61 25.42 -18.50
N GLY A 166 -10.75 25.25 -17.82
CA GLY A 166 -11.10 26.00 -16.61
C GLY A 166 -10.04 25.88 -15.51
N ARG A 167 -9.66 24.64 -15.16
CA ARG A 167 -8.63 24.33 -14.17
C ARG A 167 -7.24 24.83 -14.55
N ALA A 168 -6.87 24.79 -15.84
CA ALA A 168 -5.61 25.36 -16.32
C ALA A 168 -5.59 26.89 -16.15
N ILE A 169 -6.63 27.60 -16.59
CA ILE A 169 -6.77 29.05 -16.40
C ILE A 169 -6.77 29.41 -14.89
N GLN A 170 -7.47 28.62 -14.08
CA GLN A 170 -7.52 28.80 -12.64
C GLN A 170 -6.14 28.62 -11.98
N GLY A 171 -5.37 27.62 -12.43
CA GLY A 171 -3.98 27.41 -12.03
C GLY A 171 -3.07 28.59 -12.38
N ILE A 172 -3.24 29.19 -13.57
CA ILE A 172 -2.51 30.42 -13.96
C ILE A 172 -2.77 31.55 -12.94
N GLY A 173 -4.03 31.74 -12.52
CA GLY A 173 -4.38 32.71 -11.48
C GLY A 173 -3.76 32.36 -10.12
N ALA A 174 -3.84 31.09 -9.72
CA ALA A 174 -3.28 30.60 -8.47
C ALA A 174 -1.76 30.84 -8.36
N GLY A 175 -0.99 30.64 -9.44
CA GLY A 175 0.46 30.89 -9.43
C GLY A 175 0.83 32.34 -9.10
N GLY A 176 0.08 33.32 -9.62
CA GLY A 176 0.24 34.72 -9.22
C GLY A 176 -0.20 34.98 -7.78
N MET A 177 -1.31 34.37 -7.35
CA MET A 177 -1.83 34.49 -5.98
C MET A 177 -0.95 33.80 -4.91
N VAL A 178 -0.10 32.83 -5.28
CA VAL A 178 0.93 32.25 -4.39
C VAL A 178 2.19 33.12 -4.38
N ALA A 179 2.77 33.40 -5.55
CA ALA A 179 4.11 33.98 -5.63
C ALA A 179 4.16 35.47 -5.30
N ILE A 180 3.10 36.25 -5.57
CA ILE A 180 3.13 37.70 -5.35
C ILE A 180 2.97 38.07 -3.87
N PRO A 181 2.06 37.48 -3.07
CA PRO A 181 2.05 37.68 -1.61
C PRO A 181 3.37 37.31 -0.95
N LEU A 182 3.99 36.21 -1.38
CA LEU A 182 5.30 35.78 -0.88
C LEU A 182 6.41 36.79 -1.25
N ALA A 183 6.40 37.33 -2.48
CA ALA A 183 7.30 38.41 -2.89
C ALA A 183 7.08 39.70 -2.07
N ILE A 184 5.83 40.16 -1.93
CA ILE A 184 5.47 41.33 -1.10
C ILE A 184 5.91 41.13 0.35
N LEU A 185 5.73 39.92 0.91
CA LEU A 185 6.17 39.60 2.27
C LEU A 185 7.69 39.68 2.40
N THR A 186 8.46 39.19 1.42
CA THR A 186 9.93 39.37 1.39
C THR A 186 10.35 40.83 1.21
N ASP A 187 9.57 41.64 0.49
CA ASP A 187 9.85 43.08 0.29
C ASP A 187 9.63 43.88 1.60
N MET A 188 8.59 43.56 2.40
CA MET A 188 8.22 44.35 3.58
C MET A 188 8.82 43.86 4.91
N THR A 189 9.14 42.57 5.07
CA THR A 189 9.54 42.00 6.37
C THR A 189 11.03 41.68 6.47
N ALA A 190 11.61 41.83 7.67
CA ALA A 190 12.99 41.46 7.97
C ALA A 190 13.19 39.94 8.01
N LEU A 191 14.37 39.46 7.59
CA LEU A 191 14.69 38.02 7.37
C LEU A 191 14.30 37.11 8.55
N GLN A 192 14.50 37.55 9.79
CA GLN A 192 14.18 36.77 11.00
C GLN A 192 12.67 36.62 11.26
N GLN A 193 11.85 37.59 10.83
CA GLN A 193 10.40 37.60 11.10
C GLN A 193 9.58 36.96 9.96
N ARG A 194 10.12 36.83 8.74
CA ARG A 194 9.39 36.35 7.55
C ARG A 194 8.67 35.03 7.81
N ALA A 195 9.37 34.09 8.45
CA ALA A 195 8.86 32.77 8.79
C ALA A 195 7.62 32.83 9.70
N GLY A 196 7.55 33.80 10.63
CA GLY A 196 6.41 33.97 11.52
C GLY A 196 5.15 34.43 10.79
N TYR A 197 5.26 35.49 9.98
CA TYR A 197 4.13 36.02 9.20
C TYR A 197 3.70 35.05 8.07
N ASN A 198 4.64 34.37 7.43
CA ASN A 198 4.34 33.31 6.46
C ASN A 198 3.63 32.13 7.15
N GLY A 199 4.03 31.81 8.39
CA GLY A 199 3.34 30.82 9.22
C GLY A 199 1.87 31.18 9.49
N ILE A 200 1.56 32.46 9.75
CA ILE A 200 0.17 32.92 9.94
C ILE A 200 -0.64 32.77 8.64
N ILE A 201 -0.07 33.10 7.48
CA ILE A 201 -0.72 32.92 6.16
C ILE A 201 -1.02 31.43 5.92
N LEU A 202 -0.06 30.55 6.20
CA LEU A 202 -0.22 29.10 6.06
C LEU A 202 -1.18 28.49 7.08
N LEU A 203 -1.31 29.06 8.29
CA LEU A 203 -2.30 28.61 9.30
C LEU A 203 -3.74 28.81 8.82
N VAL A 204 -4.05 29.96 8.20
CA VAL A 204 -5.38 30.21 7.64
C VAL A 204 -5.57 29.40 6.35
N SER A 205 -4.50 29.17 5.58
CA SER A 205 -4.52 28.24 4.45
C SER A 205 -4.87 26.80 4.87
N ALA A 206 -4.44 26.37 6.07
CA ALA A 206 -4.83 25.09 6.67
C ALA A 206 -6.34 24.94 6.83
N LEU A 207 -7.05 26.02 7.21
CA LEU A 207 -8.50 25.99 7.36
C LEU A 207 -9.20 25.74 6.01
N GLY A 208 -8.71 26.36 4.93
CA GLY A 208 -9.20 26.10 3.57
C GLY A 208 -8.93 24.67 3.10
N ALA A 209 -7.70 24.16 3.33
CA ALA A 209 -7.34 22.78 3.02
C ALA A 209 -8.19 21.75 3.80
N LEU A 210 -8.61 22.09 5.02
CA LEU A 210 -9.42 21.22 5.87
C LEU A 210 -10.91 21.26 5.49
N THR A 211 -11.47 22.42 5.14
CA THR A 211 -12.89 22.53 4.76
C THR A 211 -13.17 22.08 3.33
N GLY A 212 -12.18 22.09 2.43
CA GLY A 212 -12.31 21.62 1.04
C GLY A 212 -12.88 20.20 0.95
N PRO A 213 -12.20 19.16 1.46
CA PRO A 213 -12.64 17.78 1.35
C PRO A 213 -13.99 17.53 2.05
N VAL A 214 -14.23 18.18 3.18
CA VAL A 214 -15.49 18.05 3.94
C VAL A 214 -16.66 18.65 3.15
N ALA A 215 -16.47 19.81 2.52
CA ALA A 215 -17.50 20.41 1.66
C ALA A 215 -17.81 19.53 0.43
N GLY A 216 -16.78 19.02 -0.25
CA GLY A 216 -16.93 18.17 -1.42
C GLY A 216 -17.70 16.87 -1.10
N ALA A 217 -17.31 16.17 -0.03
CA ALA A 217 -18.02 14.97 0.43
C ALA A 217 -19.49 15.23 0.79
N LEU A 218 -19.78 16.33 1.51
CA LEU A 218 -21.16 16.70 1.88
C LEU A 218 -22.03 16.99 0.65
N PHE A 219 -21.49 17.60 -0.41
CA PHE A 219 -22.23 17.84 -1.64
C PHE A 219 -22.61 16.53 -2.35
N ILE A 220 -21.71 15.54 -2.40
CA ILE A 220 -21.98 14.21 -2.95
C ILE A 220 -23.08 13.51 -2.14
N GLU A 221 -22.91 13.43 -0.81
CA GLU A 221 -23.84 12.75 0.11
C GLU A 221 -25.28 13.29 0.01
N HIS A 222 -25.44 14.60 -0.13
CA HIS A 222 -26.74 15.27 -0.19
C HIS A 222 -27.31 15.39 -1.62
N GLY A 223 -26.68 14.76 -2.63
CA GLY A 223 -27.13 14.80 -4.02
C GLY A 223 -27.11 16.20 -4.65
N ILE A 224 -26.24 17.08 -4.16
CA ILE A 224 -26.14 18.47 -4.60
C ILE A 224 -25.34 18.55 -5.90
N LEU A 225 -25.82 19.36 -6.84
CA LEU A 225 -25.17 19.61 -8.14
C LEU A 225 -23.67 19.93 -8.00
N TRP A 226 -22.80 19.13 -8.63
CA TRP A 226 -21.35 19.20 -8.47
C TRP A 226 -20.76 20.60 -8.72
N GLN A 227 -21.42 21.41 -9.55
CA GLN A 227 -21.04 22.80 -9.85
C GLN A 227 -20.91 23.68 -8.59
N TRP A 228 -21.57 23.32 -7.49
CA TRP A 228 -21.49 24.06 -6.22
C TRP A 228 -20.08 24.10 -5.59
N ILE A 229 -19.20 23.13 -5.90
CA ILE A 229 -17.78 23.17 -5.46
C ILE A 229 -17.04 24.40 -6.00
N PHE A 230 -17.44 24.90 -7.17
CA PHE A 230 -16.88 26.10 -7.79
C PHE A 230 -17.70 27.35 -7.44
N TYR A 231 -19.04 27.25 -7.34
CA TYR A 231 -19.87 28.40 -6.95
C TYR A 231 -19.57 28.94 -5.55
N ILE A 232 -19.28 28.09 -4.56
CA ILE A 232 -18.93 28.51 -3.19
C ILE A 232 -17.63 29.37 -3.14
N THR A 233 -16.75 29.20 -4.12
CA THR A 233 -15.49 29.94 -4.24
C THR A 233 -15.68 31.35 -4.84
N LEU A 234 -16.73 31.59 -5.63
CA LEU A 234 -16.96 32.89 -6.28
C LEU A 234 -17.21 34.08 -5.31
N PRO A 235 -17.97 33.94 -4.20
CA PRO A 235 -18.06 34.98 -3.17
C PRO A 235 -16.70 35.34 -2.56
N LEU A 236 -15.82 34.36 -2.33
CA LEU A 236 -14.47 34.59 -1.81
C LEU A 236 -13.64 35.36 -2.85
N CYS A 237 -13.70 34.97 -4.13
CA CYS A 237 -13.07 35.71 -5.23
C CYS A 237 -13.55 37.17 -5.32
N ALA A 238 -14.86 37.43 -5.17
CA ALA A 238 -15.41 38.79 -5.18
C ALA A 238 -14.90 39.64 -4.00
N ILE A 239 -14.87 39.06 -2.79
CA ILE A 239 -14.28 39.69 -1.60
C ILE A 239 -12.79 39.97 -1.82
N LEU A 240 -12.05 39.06 -2.45
CA LEU A 240 -10.62 39.18 -2.71
C LEU A 240 -10.29 40.23 -3.79
N LEU A 241 -11.09 40.37 -4.84
CA LEU A 241 -10.92 41.42 -5.87
C LEU A 241 -11.05 42.82 -5.25
N LEU A 242 -12.04 43.01 -4.36
CA LEU A 242 -12.18 44.24 -3.58
C LEU A 242 -11.07 44.38 -2.54
N GLY A 243 -10.76 43.32 -1.80
CA GLY A 243 -9.77 43.27 -0.73
C GLY A 243 -8.36 43.62 -1.21
N VAL A 244 -7.88 43.05 -2.32
CA VAL A 244 -6.59 43.41 -2.93
C VAL A 244 -6.56 44.89 -3.31
N GLN A 245 -7.65 45.43 -3.85
CA GLN A 245 -7.74 46.83 -4.28
C GLN A 245 -7.93 47.83 -3.11
N MET A 246 -8.47 47.41 -1.97
CA MET A 246 -8.59 48.28 -0.78
C MET A 246 -7.36 48.20 0.13
N VAL A 247 -6.79 47.00 0.30
CA VAL A 247 -5.82 46.68 1.36
C VAL A 247 -4.38 46.62 0.86
N VAL A 248 -4.12 46.02 -0.30
CA VAL A 248 -2.75 45.87 -0.79
C VAL A 248 -2.26 47.22 -1.30
N ARG A 249 -1.35 47.82 -0.54
CA ARG A 249 -0.74 49.10 -0.88
C ARG A 249 0.12 48.94 -2.14
N PRO A 250 0.11 49.93 -3.07
CA PRO A 250 1.19 50.01 -4.05
C PRO A 250 2.50 50.28 -3.27
N VAL A 251 3.40 49.30 -3.26
CA VAL A 251 4.75 49.51 -2.73
C VAL A 251 5.46 50.50 -3.65
N GLU A 252 6.10 51.53 -3.08
CA GLU A 252 6.89 52.52 -3.83
C GLU A 252 8.23 51.92 -4.30
N GLN A 253 8.14 50.92 -5.17
CA GLN A 253 9.25 50.42 -5.96
C GLN A 253 9.44 51.32 -7.18
N GLN A 254 10.69 51.65 -7.50
CA GLN A 254 11.03 52.22 -8.80
C GLN A 254 10.70 51.16 -9.86
N LEU A 255 9.53 51.30 -10.50
CA LEU A 255 9.05 50.35 -11.50
C LEU A 255 10.08 50.27 -12.63
N LYS A 256 10.51 49.05 -12.93
CA LYS A 256 11.51 48.85 -13.98
C LYS A 256 10.95 49.23 -15.36
N PRO A 257 11.79 49.68 -16.31
CA PRO A 257 11.33 50.04 -17.64
C PRO A 257 10.56 48.89 -18.31
N LYS A 258 9.47 49.19 -19.01
CA LYS A 258 8.66 48.18 -19.72
C LYS A 258 9.47 47.29 -20.69
N ARG A 259 10.64 47.77 -21.13
CA ARG A 259 11.60 47.01 -21.94
C ARG A 259 12.12 45.74 -21.23
N GLU A 260 12.22 45.70 -19.91
CA GLU A 260 12.66 44.49 -19.19
C GLU A 260 11.67 43.31 -19.30
N LEU A 261 10.43 43.52 -19.78
CA LEU A 261 9.54 42.41 -20.16
C LEU A 261 10.01 41.66 -21.42
N LEU A 262 10.85 42.28 -22.25
CA LEU A 262 11.50 41.66 -23.41
C LEU A 262 12.84 40.99 -23.04
N ASP A 263 13.44 41.39 -21.92
CA ASP A 263 14.65 40.76 -21.35
C ASP A 263 14.34 39.46 -20.59
N LEU A 264 13.06 39.10 -20.41
CA LEU A 264 12.64 37.85 -19.79
C LEU A 264 12.95 36.67 -20.72
N ASP A 265 13.42 35.57 -20.14
CA ASP A 265 13.67 34.34 -20.88
C ASP A 265 12.38 33.56 -21.19
N TRP A 266 11.60 34.11 -22.10
CA TRP A 266 10.43 33.46 -22.68
C TRP A 266 10.80 32.17 -23.41
N THR A 267 12.01 32.07 -23.97
CA THR A 267 12.47 30.90 -24.74
C THR A 267 12.73 29.71 -23.81
N GLY A 268 13.60 29.88 -22.80
CA GLY A 268 13.88 28.85 -21.81
C GLY A 268 12.65 28.47 -21.00
N GLY A 269 11.85 29.45 -20.58
CA GLY A 269 10.61 29.22 -19.84
C GLY A 269 9.53 28.47 -20.64
N THR A 270 9.31 28.79 -21.92
CA THR A 270 8.35 28.04 -22.76
C THR A 270 8.88 26.65 -23.14
N LEU A 271 10.17 26.52 -23.45
CA LEU A 271 10.80 25.22 -23.74
C LEU A 271 10.74 24.29 -22.53
N PHE A 272 11.08 24.78 -21.33
CA PHE A 272 10.92 24.03 -20.08
C PHE A 272 9.46 23.60 -19.86
N THR A 273 8.51 24.52 -20.06
CA THR A 273 7.07 24.27 -19.88
C THR A 273 6.57 23.17 -20.81
N ALA A 274 6.81 23.28 -22.11
CA ALA A 274 6.37 22.29 -23.10
C ALA A 274 7.02 20.91 -22.85
N SER A 275 8.29 20.90 -22.46
CA SER A 275 9.01 19.67 -22.12
C SER A 275 8.45 19.00 -20.87
N MET A 276 8.12 19.77 -19.83
CA MET A 276 7.50 19.26 -18.61
C MET A 276 6.09 18.72 -18.86
N VAL A 277 5.27 19.42 -19.67
CA VAL A 277 3.96 18.91 -20.14
C VAL A 277 4.13 17.57 -20.86
N SER A 278 5.12 17.45 -21.74
CA SER A 278 5.41 16.20 -22.49
C SER A 278 5.87 15.05 -21.58
N VAL A 279 6.73 15.31 -20.58
CA VAL A 279 7.12 14.29 -19.60
C VAL A 279 5.91 13.84 -18.78
N LEU A 280 5.08 14.78 -18.29
CA LEU A 280 3.93 14.43 -17.46
C LEU A 280 2.87 13.66 -18.26
N LEU A 281 2.57 14.04 -19.52
CA LEU A 281 1.76 13.23 -20.44
C LEU A 281 2.31 11.81 -20.58
N GLY A 282 3.63 11.70 -20.82
CA GLY A 282 4.31 10.41 -20.97
C GLY A 282 4.29 9.54 -19.71
N VAL A 283 4.26 10.13 -18.51
CA VAL A 283 4.06 9.37 -17.26
C VAL A 283 2.59 9.01 -17.07
N THR A 284 1.63 9.90 -17.39
CA THR A 284 0.20 9.60 -17.29
C THR A 284 -0.21 8.43 -18.19
N TRP A 285 0.35 8.30 -19.40
CA TRP A 285 0.09 7.15 -20.29
C TRP A 285 0.99 5.92 -20.03
N PHE A 286 1.88 5.98 -19.04
CA PHE A 286 2.80 4.86 -18.77
C PHE A 286 2.05 3.66 -18.18
N GLY A 287 2.12 2.52 -18.87
CA GLY A 287 1.47 1.25 -18.48
C GLY A 287 0.13 0.96 -19.19
N GLU A 288 -0.34 1.88 -20.03
CA GLU A 288 -1.48 1.66 -20.93
C GLU A 288 -1.11 0.59 -21.97
N GLU A 289 -1.78 -0.57 -21.95
CA GLU A 289 -1.38 -1.71 -22.79
C GLU A 289 -1.63 -1.50 -24.29
N ASP A 290 -2.52 -0.57 -24.67
CA ASP A 290 -2.98 -0.41 -26.04
C ASP A 290 -1.85 0.00 -27.01
N SER A 291 -1.89 -0.59 -28.20
CA SER A 291 -0.82 -0.60 -29.20
C SER A 291 -0.46 0.80 -29.73
N SER A 292 -1.45 1.67 -29.84
CA SER A 292 -1.35 3.06 -30.28
C SER A 292 -0.77 3.96 -29.17
N HIS A 293 -1.26 3.81 -27.93
CA HIS A 293 -0.82 4.57 -26.76
C HIS A 293 0.62 4.25 -26.38
N ARG A 294 1.03 2.98 -26.47
CA ARG A 294 2.41 2.54 -26.20
C ARG A 294 3.48 3.33 -26.97
N LEU A 295 3.25 3.66 -28.23
CA LEU A 295 4.18 4.48 -29.02
C LEU A 295 4.14 5.96 -28.58
N GLN A 296 2.94 6.50 -28.34
CA GLN A 296 2.75 7.88 -27.89
C GLN A 296 3.42 8.14 -26.54
N THR A 297 3.31 7.21 -25.58
CA THR A 297 3.99 7.22 -24.28
C THR A 297 5.50 7.41 -24.43
N TRP A 298 6.17 6.56 -25.22
CA TRP A 298 7.62 6.65 -25.39
C TRP A 298 8.06 7.88 -26.20
N VAL A 299 7.25 8.34 -27.15
CA VAL A 299 7.50 9.61 -27.87
C VAL A 299 7.35 10.81 -26.93
N ALA A 300 6.33 10.87 -26.08
CA ALA A 300 6.10 11.96 -25.14
C ALA A 300 7.17 12.01 -24.04
N LEU A 301 7.55 10.86 -23.47
CA LEU A 301 8.69 10.75 -22.55
C LEU A 301 10.00 11.15 -23.22
N GLY A 302 10.27 10.64 -24.43
CA GLY A 302 11.49 10.91 -25.18
C GLY A 302 11.64 12.39 -25.55
N ALA A 303 10.62 12.97 -26.17
CA ALA A 303 10.58 14.39 -26.54
C ALA A 303 10.62 15.29 -25.30
N GLY A 304 9.95 14.91 -24.21
CA GLY A 304 9.98 15.64 -22.94
C GLY A 304 11.36 15.64 -22.29
N MET A 305 12.03 14.48 -22.22
CA MET A 305 13.37 14.36 -21.63
C MET A 305 14.45 15.05 -22.49
N VAL A 306 14.37 14.93 -23.83
CA VAL A 306 15.24 15.67 -24.75
C VAL A 306 14.97 17.18 -24.63
N GLY A 307 13.72 17.60 -24.57
CA GLY A 307 13.32 19.00 -24.40
C GLY A 307 13.81 19.60 -23.08
N LEU A 308 13.71 18.85 -21.96
CA LEU A 308 14.26 19.27 -20.66
C LEU A 308 15.80 19.37 -20.72
N LEU A 309 16.48 18.44 -21.39
CA LEU A 309 17.93 18.53 -21.61
C LEU A 309 18.29 19.76 -22.46
N CYS A 310 17.53 20.05 -23.53
CA CYS A 310 17.71 21.26 -24.34
C CYS A 310 17.44 22.54 -23.53
N ALA A 311 16.42 22.58 -22.69
CA ALA A 311 16.15 23.68 -21.76
C ALA A 311 17.33 23.88 -20.79
N MET A 312 17.83 22.79 -20.17
CA MET A 312 18.98 22.85 -19.26
C MET A 312 20.28 23.30 -19.95
N LEU A 313 20.50 22.91 -21.21
CA LEU A 313 21.65 23.37 -22.00
C LEU A 313 21.52 24.84 -22.39
N TYR A 314 20.31 25.28 -22.76
CA TYR A 314 20.02 26.68 -23.08
C TYR A 314 20.16 27.59 -21.84
N GLU A 315 19.61 27.21 -20.70
CA GLU A 315 19.78 27.88 -19.39
C GLU A 315 21.25 27.99 -18.95
N LYS A 316 22.09 27.04 -19.38
CA LYS A 316 23.52 26.99 -19.04
C LYS A 316 24.40 27.79 -20.00
N ALA A 317 24.02 27.95 -21.27
CA ALA A 317 24.91 28.43 -22.34
C ALA A 317 24.33 29.52 -23.27
N GLY A 318 23.02 29.76 -23.25
CA GLY A 318 22.32 30.72 -24.13
C GLY A 318 21.48 31.78 -23.40
N ALA A 319 20.98 31.50 -22.20
CA ALA A 319 20.12 32.42 -21.46
C ALA A 319 20.93 33.57 -20.81
N SER A 320 20.64 34.82 -21.20
CA SER A 320 21.27 36.02 -20.60
C SER A 320 20.75 36.36 -19.19
N LYS A 321 19.53 35.92 -18.87
CA LYS A 321 18.88 36.02 -17.55
C LYS A 321 18.16 34.68 -17.29
N PRO A 322 18.82 33.66 -16.72
CA PRO A 322 18.30 32.30 -16.65
C PRO A 322 17.01 32.21 -15.81
N PHE A 323 16.01 31.50 -16.35
CA PHE A 323 14.71 31.28 -15.73
C PHE A 323 14.83 30.29 -14.54
N LEU A 324 15.76 29.33 -14.63
CA LEU A 324 16.18 28.41 -13.57
C LEU A 324 17.69 28.53 -13.32
N SER A 325 18.08 29.45 -12.44
CA SER A 325 19.48 29.62 -12.03
C SER A 325 20.00 28.39 -11.29
N PHE A 326 20.75 27.53 -11.99
CA PHE A 326 21.30 26.26 -11.49
C PHE A 326 21.90 26.29 -10.07
N PRO A 327 22.66 27.33 -9.64
CA PRO A 327 23.16 27.39 -8.26
C PRO A 327 22.05 27.46 -7.19
N MET A 328 20.93 28.13 -7.49
CA MET A 328 19.76 28.19 -6.61
C MET A 328 18.93 26.92 -6.70
N VAL A 329 18.86 26.28 -7.87
CA VAL A 329 18.23 24.95 -8.02
C VAL A 329 19.01 23.88 -7.24
N LYS A 330 20.36 23.87 -7.25
CA LYS A 330 21.18 22.97 -6.39
C LYS A 330 20.89 23.19 -4.90
N LYS A 331 20.66 24.44 -4.47
CA LYS A 331 20.29 24.80 -3.09
C LYS A 331 18.83 24.44 -2.73
N SER A 332 17.95 24.27 -3.71
CA SER A 332 16.50 24.13 -3.52
C SER A 332 15.92 22.77 -3.95
N SER A 333 16.72 21.89 -4.55
CA SER A 333 16.28 20.60 -5.10
C SER A 333 15.59 19.69 -4.09
N MET A 334 15.99 19.74 -2.82
CA MET A 334 15.34 19.00 -1.73
C MET A 334 13.86 19.39 -1.52
N ALA A 335 13.41 20.58 -1.93
CA ALA A 335 11.99 20.97 -1.87
C ALA A 335 11.16 20.19 -2.90
N PHE A 336 11.71 20.03 -4.11
CA PHE A 336 11.10 19.22 -5.15
C PHE A 336 10.95 17.77 -4.67
N THR A 337 12.01 17.15 -4.17
CA THR A 337 11.98 15.75 -3.70
C THR A 337 11.02 15.55 -2.52
N LEU A 338 11.07 16.42 -1.50
CA LEU A 338 10.21 16.32 -0.31
C LEU A 338 8.71 16.50 -0.65
N VAL A 339 8.39 17.43 -1.56
CA VAL A 339 6.98 17.73 -1.89
C VAL A 339 6.42 16.79 -2.95
N CYS A 340 7.26 16.25 -3.86
CA CYS A 340 6.89 15.05 -4.64
C CYS A 340 6.39 13.94 -3.71
N MET A 341 7.23 13.57 -2.72
CA MET A 341 6.94 12.49 -1.77
C MET A 341 5.71 12.73 -0.89
N HIS A 342 5.35 13.99 -0.61
CA HIS A 342 4.12 14.28 0.13
C HIS A 342 2.86 14.22 -0.75
N SER A 343 2.90 14.73 -1.99
CA SER A 343 1.77 14.58 -2.92
C SER A 343 1.51 13.14 -3.34
N TYR A 344 2.52 12.26 -3.28
CA TYR A 344 2.32 10.82 -3.39
C TYR A 344 1.39 10.23 -2.32
N LEU A 345 1.38 10.79 -1.10
CA LEU A 345 0.51 10.34 -0.02
C LEU A 345 -0.89 10.98 -0.11
N ASN A 346 -0.97 12.25 -0.54
CA ASN A 346 -2.22 13.02 -0.50
C ASN A 346 -3.21 12.73 -1.65
N PHE A 347 -2.79 12.08 -2.74
CA PHE A 347 -3.58 11.97 -3.98
C PHE A 347 -3.80 10.52 -4.47
N SER A 348 -3.80 9.54 -3.56
CA SER A 348 -4.33 8.21 -3.89
C SER A 348 -5.86 8.30 -4.05
N PRO A 349 -6.46 7.82 -5.16
CA PRO A 349 -7.91 8.00 -5.42
C PRO A 349 -8.85 7.31 -4.43
N THR A 350 -8.33 6.42 -3.58
CA THR A 350 -9.13 5.37 -2.92
C THR A 350 -9.30 5.65 -1.42
N LEU A 351 -10.54 5.93 -0.98
CA LEU A 351 -10.92 6.19 0.43
C LEU A 351 -10.19 7.36 1.15
N ALA A 352 -9.15 7.93 0.55
CA ALA A 352 -8.12 8.68 1.27
C ALA A 352 -8.60 10.04 1.80
N ALA A 353 -9.65 10.64 1.20
CA ALA A 353 -10.13 11.98 1.55
C ALA A 353 -10.37 12.20 3.06
N VAL A 354 -10.94 11.22 3.76
CA VAL A 354 -11.18 11.29 5.21
C VAL A 354 -9.94 10.87 6.00
N PHE A 355 -9.24 9.81 5.54
CA PHE A 355 -8.06 9.28 6.22
C PHE A 355 -6.83 10.21 6.17
N LEU A 356 -6.76 11.14 5.22
CA LEU A 356 -5.67 12.10 5.07
C LEU A 356 -5.84 13.39 5.87
N ILE A 357 -7.05 13.70 6.36
CA ILE A 357 -7.33 14.89 7.19
C ILE A 357 -6.32 15.06 8.35
N PRO A 358 -5.94 14.00 9.11
CA PRO A 358 -4.93 14.12 10.15
C PRO A 358 -3.54 14.54 9.63
N ILE A 359 -3.14 14.10 8.43
CA ILE A 359 -1.85 14.47 7.83
C ILE A 359 -1.89 15.94 7.38
N THR A 360 -2.88 16.32 6.57
CA THR A 360 -2.93 17.68 5.97
C THR A 360 -3.15 18.76 7.01
N ALA A 361 -4.05 18.54 7.98
CA ALA A 361 -4.31 19.48 9.06
C ALA A 361 -3.10 19.68 9.97
N THR A 362 -2.39 18.59 10.34
CA THR A 362 -1.21 18.71 11.21
C THR A 362 0.02 19.22 10.47
N ALA A 363 0.18 18.93 9.17
CA ALA A 363 1.25 19.50 8.36
C ALA A 363 1.16 21.02 8.23
N LEU A 364 0.00 21.56 7.86
CA LEU A 364 -0.15 22.99 7.69
C LEU A 364 -0.10 23.72 9.05
N SER A 365 -0.64 23.11 10.11
CA SER A 365 -0.52 23.62 11.49
C SER A 365 0.92 23.59 12.02
N ALA A 366 1.69 22.54 11.75
CA ALA A 366 3.10 22.44 12.13
C ALA A 366 3.97 23.41 11.34
N THR A 367 3.68 23.63 10.05
CA THR A 367 4.37 24.64 9.23
C THR A 367 4.16 26.04 9.81
N ALA A 368 2.94 26.36 10.23
CA ALA A 368 2.62 27.61 10.91
C ALA A 368 3.36 27.76 12.25
N ALA A 369 3.26 26.76 13.12
CA ALA A 369 3.89 26.76 14.44
C ALA A 369 5.42 26.84 14.33
N ALA A 370 6.04 26.07 13.43
CA ALA A 370 7.48 26.12 13.17
C ALA A 370 7.93 27.49 12.66
N GLY A 371 7.16 28.14 11.79
CA GLY A 371 7.44 29.49 11.31
C GLY A 371 7.46 30.52 12.44
N MET A 372 6.43 30.50 13.30
CA MET A 372 6.33 31.37 14.47
C MET A 372 7.41 31.10 15.52
N LEU A 373 7.69 29.83 15.83
CA LEU A 373 8.73 29.44 16.79
C LEU A 373 10.14 29.74 16.26
N THR A 374 10.39 29.56 14.96
CA THR A 374 11.66 29.96 14.32
C THR A 374 11.87 31.47 14.40
N ALA A 375 10.83 32.27 14.16
CA ALA A 375 10.90 33.73 14.32
C ALA A 375 11.14 34.16 15.78
N ARG A 376 10.68 33.38 16.77
CA ARG A 376 10.92 33.63 18.20
C ARG A 376 12.30 33.19 18.69
N PHE A 377 12.81 32.05 18.22
CA PHE A 377 14.10 31.48 18.66
C PHE A 377 15.30 31.88 17.80
N GLY A 378 15.07 32.49 16.62
CA GLY A 378 16.11 32.93 15.68
C GLY A 378 16.83 31.80 14.92
N HIS A 379 16.57 30.54 15.27
CA HIS A 379 17.25 29.36 14.73
C HIS A 379 16.21 28.37 14.17
N HIS A 380 16.45 27.86 12.96
CA HIS A 380 15.55 26.93 12.26
C HIS A 380 15.98 25.45 12.37
N ARG A 381 17.22 25.16 12.81
CA ARG A 381 17.79 23.80 12.77
C ARG A 381 17.02 22.79 13.62
N TRP A 382 16.42 23.19 14.75
CA TRP A 382 15.62 22.30 15.60
C TRP A 382 14.39 21.74 14.85
N ALA A 383 13.72 22.56 14.04
CA ALA A 383 12.56 22.13 13.25
C ALA A 383 12.98 21.20 12.11
N MET A 384 14.16 21.42 11.51
CA MET A 384 14.74 20.49 10.52
C MET A 384 15.04 19.13 11.15
N TRP A 385 15.67 19.11 12.34
CA TRP A 385 16.00 17.86 13.05
C TRP A 385 14.75 17.09 13.48
N LEU A 386 13.82 17.76 14.16
CA LEU A 386 12.60 17.13 14.66
C LEU A 386 11.67 16.73 13.50
N GLY A 387 11.59 17.53 12.44
CA GLY A 387 10.81 17.23 11.25
C GLY A 387 11.29 15.96 10.55
N TRP A 388 12.59 15.86 10.24
CA TRP A 388 13.14 14.64 9.65
C TRP A 388 13.05 13.42 10.58
N ALA A 389 13.32 13.57 11.88
CA ALA A 389 13.17 12.47 12.83
C ALA A 389 11.73 11.95 12.91
N LEU A 390 10.74 12.84 12.92
CA LEU A 390 9.32 12.48 12.84
C LEU A 390 8.98 11.81 11.50
N ASN A 391 9.43 12.36 10.36
CA ASN A 391 9.18 11.77 9.04
C ASN A 391 9.76 10.34 8.91
N ILE A 392 10.98 10.10 9.40
CA ILE A 392 11.60 8.76 9.39
C ILE A 392 10.82 7.81 10.31
N ALA A 393 10.47 8.25 11.52
CA ALA A 393 9.72 7.43 12.46
C ALA A 393 8.30 7.12 11.98
N SER A 394 7.59 8.10 11.42
CA SER A 394 6.24 7.91 10.88
C SER A 394 6.26 7.05 9.63
N ALA A 395 7.21 7.26 8.71
CA ALA A 395 7.36 6.42 7.53
C ALA A 395 7.66 4.95 7.90
N GLY A 396 8.55 4.75 8.89
CA GLY A 396 8.82 3.42 9.44
C GLY A 396 7.57 2.77 10.05
N CYS A 397 6.76 3.54 10.79
CA CYS A 397 5.49 3.04 11.30
C CYS A 397 4.44 2.79 10.20
N MET A 398 4.40 3.61 9.14
CA MET A 398 3.51 3.41 7.98
C MET A 398 3.87 2.14 7.20
N MET A 399 5.14 1.73 7.17
CA MET A 399 5.55 0.44 6.60
C MET A 399 5.05 -0.77 7.40
N LEU A 400 4.74 -0.59 8.69
CA LEU A 400 4.20 -1.62 9.58
C LEU A 400 2.66 -1.68 9.60
N MET A 401 1.97 -0.76 8.91
CA MET A 401 0.51 -0.77 8.82
C MET A 401 0.00 -1.86 7.88
N ASP A 402 -1.17 -2.37 8.19
CA ASP A 402 -1.91 -3.35 7.39
C ASP A 402 -3.42 -3.04 7.36
N VAL A 403 -4.20 -3.79 6.56
CA VAL A 403 -5.66 -3.58 6.38
C VAL A 403 -6.40 -3.49 7.72
N HIS A 404 -6.00 -4.30 8.70
CA HIS A 404 -6.64 -4.39 10.02
C HIS A 404 -6.11 -3.35 11.03
N THR A 405 -5.38 -2.32 10.60
CA THR A 405 -4.84 -1.28 11.50
C THR A 405 -5.99 -0.42 12.05
N SER A 406 -6.24 -0.51 13.36
CA SER A 406 -7.24 0.33 14.04
C SER A 406 -6.93 1.83 13.92
N ALA A 407 -7.97 2.67 13.90
CA ALA A 407 -7.87 4.13 13.93
C ALA A 407 -7.04 4.67 15.10
N GLN A 408 -7.03 3.96 16.23
CA GLN A 408 -6.22 4.29 17.40
C GLN A 408 -4.70 4.17 17.14
N ILE A 409 -4.29 3.49 16.06
CA ILE A 409 -2.91 3.26 15.65
C ILE A 409 -2.54 4.15 14.45
N TYR A 410 -3.32 4.15 13.36
CA TYR A 410 -2.94 4.95 12.17
C TYR A 410 -3.12 6.47 12.38
N VAL A 411 -4.09 6.94 13.17
CA VAL A 411 -4.27 8.39 13.38
C VAL A 411 -3.06 9.03 14.07
N PRO A 412 -2.49 8.48 15.17
CA PRO A 412 -1.22 8.97 15.72
C PRO A 412 -0.04 8.93 14.73
N ILE A 413 0.05 7.92 13.87
CA ILE A 413 1.09 7.81 12.84
C ILE A 413 0.94 8.93 11.80
N PHE A 414 -0.30 9.20 11.35
CA PHE A 414 -0.62 10.26 10.39
C PHE A 414 -0.43 11.66 10.98
N VAL A 415 -0.76 11.86 12.26
CA VAL A 415 -0.40 13.07 13.02
C VAL A 415 1.11 13.25 13.07
N ALA A 416 1.88 12.20 13.36
CA ALA A 416 3.35 12.28 13.39
C ALA A 416 3.93 12.59 11.99
N ALA A 417 3.39 11.99 10.92
CA ALA A 417 3.79 12.25 9.54
C ALA A 417 3.50 13.70 9.11
N GLY A 418 2.29 14.20 9.39
CA GLY A 418 1.93 15.57 9.08
C GLY A 418 2.77 16.57 9.86
N LEU A 419 2.88 16.40 11.19
CA LEU A 419 3.78 17.21 12.03
C LEU A 419 5.22 17.21 11.46
N GLY A 420 5.77 16.04 11.15
CA GLY A 420 7.10 15.88 10.56
C GLY A 420 7.27 16.65 9.25
N HIS A 421 6.33 16.50 8.32
CA HIS A 421 6.36 17.19 7.04
C HIS A 421 6.31 18.72 7.22
N GLY A 422 5.39 19.21 8.05
CA GLY A 422 5.21 20.65 8.26
C GLY A 422 6.40 21.33 8.93
N LEU A 423 7.03 20.66 9.91
CA LEU A 423 8.28 21.13 10.51
C LEU A 423 9.39 21.24 9.45
N THR A 424 9.59 20.21 8.62
CA THR A 424 10.63 20.21 7.58
C THR A 424 10.35 21.26 6.50
N VAL A 425 9.11 21.43 6.02
CA VAL A 425 8.75 22.46 5.03
C VAL A 425 9.04 23.87 5.56
N SER A 426 8.61 24.19 6.79
CA SER A 426 8.91 25.50 7.39
C SER A 426 10.42 25.71 7.58
N ALA A 427 11.13 24.68 8.05
CA ALA A 427 12.57 24.77 8.26
C ALA A 427 13.33 24.93 6.94
N MET A 428 12.85 24.31 5.86
CA MET A 428 13.44 24.42 4.53
C MET A 428 13.27 25.81 3.91
N HIS A 429 12.07 26.39 3.95
CA HIS A 429 11.87 27.76 3.45
C HIS A 429 12.73 28.77 4.23
N ALA A 430 12.90 28.60 5.54
CA ALA A 430 13.82 29.40 6.34
C ALA A 430 15.30 29.16 5.97
N ALA A 431 15.71 27.91 5.73
CA ALA A 431 17.08 27.56 5.36
C ALA A 431 17.48 28.13 3.98
N ILE A 432 16.63 27.98 2.95
CA ILE A 432 16.88 28.54 1.62
C ILE A 432 17.06 30.06 1.68
N GLN A 433 16.23 30.76 2.48
CA GLN A 433 16.33 32.21 2.65
C GLN A 433 17.60 32.66 3.40
N GLN A 434 18.24 31.79 4.18
CA GLN A 434 19.53 32.05 4.85
C GLN A 434 20.74 31.61 4.00
N LEU A 435 20.56 30.69 3.07
CA LEU A 435 21.57 30.21 2.12
C LEU A 435 21.68 31.06 0.84
N ALA A 436 20.80 32.04 0.66
CA ALA A 436 20.79 32.96 -0.47
C ALA A 436 21.36 34.33 -0.09
N ASP A 437 22.23 34.87 -0.94
CA ASP A 437 22.81 36.20 -0.76
C ASP A 437 21.72 37.27 -0.80
N ALA A 438 21.90 38.37 -0.04
CA ALA A 438 20.87 39.40 0.17
C ALA A 438 20.07 39.85 -1.08
N PRO A 439 20.68 40.13 -2.26
CA PRO A 439 19.92 40.51 -3.46
C PRO A 439 19.13 39.36 -4.11
N HIS A 440 19.43 38.09 -3.79
CA HIS A 440 18.83 36.90 -4.41
C HIS A 440 17.88 36.11 -3.50
N VAL A 441 17.63 36.58 -2.25
CA VAL A 441 16.70 35.91 -1.32
C VAL A 441 15.28 35.80 -1.89
N GLN A 442 14.83 36.78 -2.67
CA GLN A 442 13.53 36.73 -3.34
C GLN A 442 13.50 35.62 -4.41
N ASP A 443 14.49 35.58 -5.30
CA ASP A 443 14.62 34.54 -6.33
C ASP A 443 14.66 33.14 -5.71
N ALA A 444 15.50 32.92 -4.70
CA ALA A 444 15.61 31.63 -4.02
C ALA A 444 14.30 31.21 -3.35
N THR A 445 13.55 32.16 -2.76
CA THR A 445 12.22 31.91 -2.18
C THR A 445 11.20 31.46 -3.23
N ILE A 446 11.22 32.09 -4.42
CA ILE A 446 10.28 31.76 -5.49
C ILE A 446 10.68 30.46 -6.19
N ILE A 447 11.98 30.18 -6.33
CA ILE A 447 12.47 28.88 -6.83
C ILE A 447 12.04 27.75 -5.88
N ALA A 448 12.08 27.96 -4.56
CA ALA A 448 11.54 27.00 -3.59
C ALA A 448 10.04 26.77 -3.78
N SER A 449 9.24 27.85 -3.86
CA SER A 449 7.79 27.78 -4.13
C SER A 449 7.46 27.04 -5.43
N PHE A 450 8.18 27.38 -6.50
CA PHE A 450 8.08 26.75 -7.81
C PHE A 450 8.38 25.24 -7.74
N LEU A 451 9.51 24.86 -7.14
CA LEU A 451 9.92 23.46 -7.02
C LEU A 451 8.97 22.65 -6.13
N SER A 452 8.44 23.22 -5.05
CA SER A 452 7.37 22.60 -4.26
C SER A 452 6.11 22.37 -5.11
N THR A 453 5.66 23.39 -5.85
CA THR A 453 4.43 23.30 -6.66
C THR A 453 4.56 22.32 -7.83
N LEU A 454 5.73 22.33 -8.49
CA LEU A 454 6.08 21.36 -9.51
C LEU A 454 6.16 19.94 -8.94
N GLY A 455 6.71 19.80 -7.73
CA GLY A 455 6.75 18.53 -7.01
C GLY A 455 5.36 17.98 -6.71
N MET A 456 4.41 18.84 -6.30
CA MET A 456 3.02 18.42 -6.10
C MET A 456 2.42 17.84 -7.39
N CYS A 457 2.61 18.53 -8.52
CA CYS A 457 2.13 18.08 -9.83
C CYS A 457 2.72 16.72 -10.24
N ALA A 458 4.04 16.55 -10.10
CA ALA A 458 4.72 15.31 -10.42
C ALA A 458 4.27 14.15 -9.51
N GLY A 459 4.10 14.40 -8.20
CA GLY A 459 3.60 13.42 -7.25
C GLY A 459 2.20 12.90 -7.61
N ILE A 460 1.27 13.78 -7.98
CA ILE A 460 -0.09 13.40 -8.43
C ILE A 460 -0.02 12.45 -9.63
N VAL A 461 0.70 12.83 -10.68
CA VAL A 461 0.79 12.06 -11.93
C VAL A 461 1.42 10.69 -11.70
N MET A 462 2.51 10.62 -10.92
CA MET A 462 3.16 9.34 -10.61
C MET A 462 2.31 8.45 -9.68
N THR A 463 1.48 9.03 -8.81
CA THR A 463 0.53 8.27 -7.98
C THR A 463 -0.54 7.59 -8.84
N GLY A 464 -1.18 8.34 -9.74
CA GLY A 464 -2.16 7.78 -10.68
C GLY A 464 -1.57 6.65 -11.53
N ALA A 465 -0.39 6.89 -12.12
CA ALA A 465 0.29 5.87 -12.94
C ALA A 465 0.67 4.61 -12.13
N THR A 466 1.20 4.76 -10.91
CA THR A 466 1.57 3.59 -10.08
C THR A 466 0.36 2.84 -9.53
N PHE A 467 -0.68 3.56 -9.08
CA PHE A 467 -1.94 2.97 -8.62
C PHE A 467 -2.64 2.20 -9.74
N ARG A 468 -2.91 2.84 -10.89
CA ARG A 468 -3.55 2.21 -12.05
C ARG A 468 -2.80 0.96 -12.51
N ASN A 469 -1.49 1.06 -12.72
CA ASN A 469 -0.71 -0.07 -13.24
C ASN A 469 -0.66 -1.26 -12.28
N ARG A 470 -0.74 -0.99 -10.96
CA ARG A 470 -0.83 -2.02 -9.93
C ARG A 470 -2.22 -2.67 -9.92
N LEU A 471 -3.27 -1.84 -9.95
CA LEU A 471 -4.66 -2.27 -9.98
C LEU A 471 -4.97 -3.11 -11.24
N THR A 472 -4.53 -2.68 -12.42
CA THR A 472 -4.65 -3.46 -13.67
C THR A 472 -3.96 -4.83 -13.56
N HIS A 473 -2.76 -4.90 -12.97
CA HIS A 473 -2.06 -6.17 -12.76
C HIS A 473 -2.86 -7.14 -11.88
N ASN A 474 -3.49 -6.66 -10.81
CA ASN A 474 -4.23 -7.52 -9.90
C ASN A 474 -5.66 -7.81 -10.36
N LEU A 475 -6.30 -6.94 -11.14
CA LEU A 475 -7.54 -7.26 -11.86
C LEU A 475 -7.34 -8.37 -12.89
N VAL A 476 -6.20 -8.38 -13.59
CA VAL A 476 -5.80 -9.51 -14.46
C VAL A 476 -5.53 -10.78 -13.64
N ALA A 477 -4.99 -10.67 -12.43
CA ALA A 477 -4.80 -11.81 -11.53
C ALA A 477 -6.10 -12.36 -10.91
N LEU A 478 -7.20 -11.58 -10.94
CA LEU A 478 -8.54 -11.95 -10.50
C LEU A 478 -9.41 -12.54 -11.64
N ASP A 479 -8.82 -12.79 -12.82
CA ASP A 479 -9.48 -13.34 -14.02
C ASP A 479 -10.69 -12.49 -14.50
N VAL A 480 -10.64 -11.17 -14.24
CA VAL A 480 -11.61 -10.21 -14.77
C VAL A 480 -11.38 -10.05 -16.28
N PRO A 481 -12.42 -10.12 -17.14
CA PRO A 481 -12.25 -9.96 -18.58
C PRO A 481 -11.61 -8.61 -18.91
N ARG A 482 -10.57 -8.59 -19.75
CA ARG A 482 -9.82 -7.36 -20.10
C ARG A 482 -10.71 -6.25 -20.67
N GLU A 483 -11.83 -6.60 -21.31
CA GLU A 483 -12.85 -5.66 -21.81
C GLU A 483 -13.66 -4.98 -20.67
N MET A 484 -13.68 -5.57 -19.47
CA MET A 484 -14.17 -4.94 -18.24
C MET A 484 -13.06 -4.23 -17.44
N ILE A 485 -11.78 -4.49 -17.75
CA ILE A 485 -10.61 -3.73 -17.26
C ILE A 485 -10.32 -2.52 -18.19
N ASP A 486 -11.37 -1.91 -18.76
CA ASP A 486 -11.30 -0.50 -19.15
C ASP A 486 -11.27 0.35 -17.86
N ALA A 487 -10.58 1.50 -17.88
CA ALA A 487 -10.38 2.35 -16.71
C ALA A 487 -11.71 2.82 -16.08
N ARG A 488 -12.79 2.79 -16.87
CA ARG A 488 -14.18 2.99 -16.44
C ARG A 488 -14.59 2.22 -15.19
N THR A 489 -14.11 0.99 -15.02
CA THR A 489 -14.50 0.15 -13.88
C THR A 489 -13.61 0.38 -12.67
N ALA A 490 -12.42 0.94 -12.85
CA ALA A 490 -11.38 0.98 -11.83
C ALA A 490 -11.58 2.12 -10.81
N GLU A 491 -11.55 3.39 -11.25
CA GLU A 491 -11.61 4.52 -10.31
C GLU A 491 -13.06 4.91 -9.92
N VAL A 492 -14.05 4.56 -10.75
CA VAL A 492 -15.47 4.92 -10.55
C VAL A 492 -16.14 4.10 -9.44
N PHE A 493 -15.79 2.82 -9.31
CA PHE A 493 -16.44 1.88 -8.37
C PHE A 493 -16.24 2.21 -6.89
N LEU A 494 -15.33 3.13 -6.57
CA LEU A 494 -14.97 3.50 -5.20
C LEU A 494 -15.86 4.58 -4.58
N LEU A 495 -16.69 5.28 -5.37
CA LEU A 495 -17.53 6.39 -4.90
C LEU A 495 -18.94 6.42 -5.52
N GLY A 496 -19.15 5.91 -6.73
CA GLY A 496 -20.40 6.09 -7.47
C GLY A 496 -21.45 4.96 -7.31
N PRO A 497 -22.68 5.23 -6.80
CA PRO A 497 -23.75 4.24 -6.70
C PRO A 497 -24.40 3.98 -8.08
N THR A 498 -23.73 3.22 -8.95
CA THR A 498 -24.06 3.13 -10.39
C THR A 498 -24.25 1.71 -10.93
N ASN A 499 -25.45 1.14 -10.67
CA ASN A 499 -26.25 0.24 -11.54
C ASN A 499 -25.57 -0.84 -12.42
N THR A 500 -24.34 -1.26 -12.14
CA THR A 500 -23.62 -2.30 -12.88
C THR A 500 -23.60 -3.58 -12.05
N THR A 501 -24.05 -4.68 -12.64
CA THR A 501 -24.36 -5.92 -11.93
C THR A 501 -23.11 -6.76 -11.66
N ILE A 502 -22.24 -6.26 -10.77
CA ILE A 502 -21.16 -7.05 -10.16
C ILE A 502 -21.70 -7.75 -8.90
N PRO A 503 -21.55 -9.07 -8.75
CA PRO A 503 -21.90 -9.76 -7.50
C PRO A 503 -21.12 -9.22 -6.30
N ALA A 504 -21.79 -8.96 -5.18
CA ALA A 504 -21.19 -8.31 -4.00
C ALA A 504 -19.90 -8.96 -3.47
N VAL A 505 -19.71 -10.27 -3.68
CA VAL A 505 -18.45 -10.97 -3.33
C VAL A 505 -17.26 -10.46 -4.15
N GLN A 506 -17.44 -10.17 -5.45
CA GLN A 506 -16.39 -9.56 -6.26
C GLN A 506 -16.14 -8.11 -5.87
N GLN A 507 -17.17 -7.38 -5.43
CA GLN A 507 -17.00 -6.02 -4.90
C GLN A 507 -16.15 -6.01 -3.61
N VAL A 508 -16.44 -6.86 -2.63
CA VAL A 508 -15.63 -6.95 -1.39
C VAL A 508 -14.20 -7.43 -1.69
N GLN A 509 -14.02 -8.41 -2.60
CA GLN A 509 -12.68 -8.83 -3.03
C GLN A 509 -11.93 -7.69 -3.74
N TYR A 510 -12.62 -6.91 -4.57
CA TYR A 510 -12.06 -5.72 -5.22
C TYR A 510 -11.64 -4.65 -4.20
N GLU A 511 -12.52 -4.28 -3.27
CA GLU A 511 -12.25 -3.31 -2.20
C GLU A 511 -11.04 -3.74 -1.34
N SER A 512 -10.95 -5.03 -0.98
CA SER A 512 -9.81 -5.57 -0.23
C SER A 512 -8.49 -5.56 -1.04
N GLY A 513 -8.53 -5.91 -2.33
CA GLY A 513 -7.36 -5.90 -3.21
C GLY A 513 -6.84 -4.49 -3.49
N VAL A 514 -7.75 -3.54 -3.71
CA VAL A 514 -7.44 -2.10 -3.83
C VAL A 514 -6.78 -1.58 -2.56
N LEU A 515 -7.27 -1.97 -1.38
CA LEU A 515 -6.75 -1.50 -0.10
C LEU A 515 -5.37 -2.11 0.24
N ASP A 516 -5.14 -3.38 -0.10
CA ASP A 516 -3.84 -4.04 0.01
C ASP A 516 -2.81 -3.45 -1.00
N ASP A 517 -3.21 -3.16 -2.24
CA ASP A 517 -2.36 -2.44 -3.19
C ASP A 517 -2.05 -1.01 -2.75
N PHE A 518 -3.02 -0.29 -2.21
CA PHE A 518 -2.79 1.01 -1.57
C PHE A 518 -1.76 0.90 -0.45
N LEU A 519 -1.87 -0.09 0.43
CA LEU A 519 -0.90 -0.34 1.49
C LEU A 519 0.48 -0.73 0.95
N LYS A 520 0.58 -1.49 -0.15
CA LYS A 520 1.84 -1.80 -0.84
C LYS A 520 2.48 -0.55 -1.45
N ILE A 521 1.69 0.30 -2.10
CA ILE A 521 2.13 1.59 -2.65
C ILE A 521 2.64 2.50 -1.50
N VAL A 522 1.89 2.61 -0.40
CA VAL A 522 2.29 3.31 0.82
C VAL A 522 3.60 2.74 1.40
N LYS A 523 3.76 1.41 1.46
CA LYS A 523 5.00 0.74 1.92
C LYS A 523 6.18 1.06 1.01
N THR A 524 6.01 1.03 -0.31
CA THR A 524 7.07 1.41 -1.28
C THR A 524 7.45 2.88 -1.14
N ILE A 525 6.49 3.80 -1.14
CA ILE A 525 6.74 5.25 -0.98
C ILE A 525 7.50 5.52 0.32
N ASN A 526 7.06 4.94 1.45
CA ASN A 526 7.71 5.16 2.74
C ASN A 526 9.13 4.57 2.81
N SER A 527 9.42 3.46 2.12
CA SER A 527 10.79 2.95 2.01
C SER A 527 11.73 3.93 1.28
N SER A 528 11.23 4.61 0.24
CA SER A 528 11.97 5.66 -0.47
C SER A 528 12.13 6.92 0.38
N ILE A 529 11.09 7.32 1.13
CA ILE A 529 11.15 8.43 2.10
C ILE A 529 12.24 8.16 3.14
N ILE A 530 12.25 6.98 3.77
CA ILE A 530 13.27 6.61 4.78
C ILE A 530 14.66 6.68 4.17
N THR A 531 14.85 6.17 2.94
CA THR A 531 16.15 6.17 2.25
C THR A 531 16.69 7.60 2.10
N ILE A 532 15.92 8.48 1.45
CA ILE A 532 16.35 9.86 1.17
C ILE A 532 16.45 10.69 2.46
N ALA A 533 15.50 10.53 3.39
CA ALA A 533 15.51 11.22 4.67
C ALA A 533 16.72 10.81 5.53
N THR A 534 17.11 9.54 5.50
CA THR A 534 18.28 9.05 6.25
C THR A 534 19.58 9.56 5.65
N GLU A 535 19.72 9.59 4.32
CA GLU A 535 20.89 10.16 3.63
C GLU A 535 21.04 11.67 3.92
N ASP A 536 19.95 12.44 3.81
CA ASP A 536 19.94 13.88 4.10
C ASP A 536 20.18 14.19 5.59
N TYR A 537 19.54 13.43 6.49
CA TYR A 537 19.72 13.56 7.93
C TYR A 537 21.17 13.28 8.32
N ILE A 538 21.75 12.14 7.89
CA ILE A 538 23.13 11.76 8.22
C ILE A 538 24.11 12.80 7.68
N SER A 539 24.01 13.19 6.40
CA SER A 539 24.96 14.14 5.79
C SER A 539 25.00 15.48 6.55
N LYS A 540 23.83 16.03 6.91
CA LYS A 540 23.72 17.28 7.67
C LYS A 540 24.03 17.12 9.16
N PHE A 541 23.81 15.94 9.74
CA PHE A 541 24.04 15.67 11.17
C PHE A 541 25.53 15.53 11.44
N VAL A 542 26.25 14.80 10.57
CA VAL A 542 27.72 14.75 10.54
C VAL A 542 28.30 16.15 10.32
N ALA A 543 27.80 16.91 9.33
CA ALA A 543 28.18 18.31 9.13
C ALA A 543 27.77 19.26 10.29
N GLY A 544 26.86 18.81 11.17
CA GLY A 544 26.43 19.55 12.37
C GLY A 544 27.30 19.29 13.61
N ILE A 545 28.12 18.24 13.61
CA ILE A 545 29.05 17.89 14.69
C ILE A 545 30.40 18.62 14.52
N GLY A 546 30.73 19.06 13.29
CA GLY A 546 31.97 19.77 12.95
C GLY A 546 31.98 21.27 13.23
N GLY A 547 32.05 21.68 14.50
CA GLY A 547 32.49 23.03 14.89
C GLY A 547 31.41 24.11 15.12
N PRO A 548 31.82 25.32 15.56
CA PRO A 548 30.93 26.29 16.22
C PRO A 548 30.20 27.28 15.28
N SER A 549 29.41 28.17 15.91
CA SER A 549 28.50 29.15 15.32
C SER A 549 29.12 30.14 14.31
N PRO A 550 28.36 30.66 13.33
CA PRO A 550 28.87 31.49 12.24
C PRO A 550 29.22 32.93 12.67
N GLN A 551 30.42 33.11 13.22
CA GLN A 551 31.19 34.35 13.12
C GLN A 551 32.65 33.99 12.79
N ALA A 552 33.21 34.63 11.77
CA ALA A 552 34.57 34.45 11.24
C ALA A 552 34.94 33.02 10.77
N ILE A 553 34.58 32.70 9.51
CA ILE A 553 35.40 31.84 8.63
C ILE A 553 35.62 32.61 7.32
N ASP A 554 36.84 32.57 6.80
CA ASP A 554 37.32 33.40 5.70
C ASP A 554 37.08 32.76 4.30
N ASN A 555 37.20 33.55 3.25
CA ASN A 555 37.00 33.16 1.85
C ASN A 555 38.14 32.27 1.32
N ASN A 556 38.15 30.97 1.62
CA ASN A 556 38.99 30.03 0.86
C ASN A 556 38.57 28.54 0.82
N CYS A 557 37.58 28.09 1.61
CA CYS A 557 37.22 26.67 1.64
C CYS A 557 36.22 26.26 0.52
N GLN A 558 36.67 26.32 -0.74
CA GLN A 558 35.99 25.66 -1.86
C GLN A 558 36.85 24.53 -2.45
N ILE A 559 36.63 23.30 -1.97
CA ILE A 559 36.91 22.02 -2.67
C ILE A 559 36.19 20.89 -1.90
N GLU A 560 35.52 20.00 -2.65
CA GLU A 560 34.90 18.68 -2.31
C GLU A 560 33.38 18.52 -2.52
N GLU A 561 32.56 19.56 -2.41
CA GLU A 561 31.08 19.47 -2.56
C GLU A 561 30.54 19.21 -4.01
N ARG A 562 31.40 18.71 -4.91
CA ARG A 562 31.17 18.74 -6.37
C ARG A 562 30.40 17.56 -6.95
N ASN A 563 30.44 16.38 -6.35
CA ASN A 563 29.95 15.14 -7.00
C ASN A 563 28.60 14.61 -6.47
N ALA A 564 28.20 14.89 -5.23
CA ALA A 564 27.00 14.28 -4.63
C ALA A 564 25.69 14.71 -5.32
N ASN A 565 25.37 16.01 -5.35
CA ASN A 565 24.01 16.47 -5.68
C ASN A 565 23.62 16.30 -7.15
N ALA A 566 24.57 16.04 -8.06
CA ALA A 566 24.27 15.69 -9.44
C ALA A 566 23.72 14.26 -9.55
N VAL A 567 24.21 13.35 -8.69
CA VAL A 567 23.69 11.98 -8.58
C VAL A 567 22.27 12.00 -8.01
N ILE A 568 21.98 12.82 -6.99
CA ILE A 568 20.66 12.87 -6.33
C ILE A 568 19.50 13.06 -7.33
N VAL A 569 19.62 13.96 -8.31
CA VAL A 569 18.53 14.23 -9.27
C VAL A 569 18.30 13.05 -10.23
N PHE A 570 19.38 12.43 -10.74
CA PHE A 570 19.27 11.25 -11.61
C PHE A 570 18.88 9.97 -10.85
N ALA A 571 19.45 9.75 -9.66
CA ALA A 571 19.16 8.60 -8.80
C ALA A 571 17.72 8.63 -8.28
N SER A 572 17.15 9.81 -8.00
CA SER A 572 15.72 9.94 -7.65
C SER A 572 14.82 9.42 -8.78
N PHE A 573 15.16 9.74 -10.04
CA PHE A 573 14.45 9.22 -11.21
C PHE A 573 14.70 7.72 -11.41
N GLN A 574 15.95 7.30 -11.29
CA GLN A 574 16.39 5.94 -11.64
C GLN A 574 15.99 4.89 -10.59
N CYS A 575 15.91 5.25 -9.31
CA CYS A 575 15.44 4.37 -8.24
C CYS A 575 13.92 4.09 -8.38
N CYS A 576 13.13 5.12 -8.71
CA CYS A 576 11.70 4.96 -9.04
C CYS A 576 11.47 4.07 -10.29
N LEU A 577 12.43 4.01 -11.21
CA LEU A 577 12.39 3.17 -12.41
C LEU A 577 13.03 1.77 -12.24
N HIS A 578 13.50 1.41 -11.04
CA HIS A 578 14.18 0.12 -10.77
C HIS A 578 13.78 -0.55 -9.43
N SER A 579 12.58 -0.28 -8.93
CA SER A 579 11.99 -0.82 -7.69
C SER A 579 11.60 -2.32 -7.75
N SER A 580 12.52 -3.18 -8.18
CA SER A 580 12.34 -4.64 -8.28
C SER A 580 13.29 -5.47 -7.39
N ARG A 581 14.16 -4.83 -6.60
CA ARG A 581 15.05 -5.49 -5.63
C ARG A 581 15.16 -4.68 -4.34
N ILE A 582 14.75 -5.27 -3.22
CA ILE A 582 14.93 -4.72 -1.87
C ILE A 582 16.16 -5.38 -1.23
N VAL A 583 16.98 -4.59 -0.53
CA VAL A 583 18.09 -5.07 0.31
C VAL A 583 17.74 -4.74 1.77
N PRO A 584 17.74 -5.70 2.70
CA PRO A 584 17.42 -5.44 4.10
C PRO A 584 18.60 -4.78 4.83
N ILE A 585 18.31 -3.77 5.66
CA ILE A 585 19.24 -3.18 6.63
C ILE A 585 18.74 -3.53 8.04
N ALA A 586 19.66 -3.89 8.94
CA ALA A 586 19.35 -4.48 10.23
C ALA A 586 18.63 -3.55 11.21
N ALA A 587 17.70 -4.11 11.99
CA ALA A 587 16.90 -3.37 12.96
C ALA A 587 17.62 -3.18 14.31
N VAL A 588 17.48 -1.99 14.91
CA VAL A 588 17.97 -1.69 16.27
C VAL A 588 16.89 -2.02 17.30
N SER A 589 17.20 -2.91 18.24
CA SER A 589 16.26 -3.37 19.27
C SER A 589 16.14 -2.39 20.44
N VAL A 590 14.92 -1.94 20.72
CA VAL A 590 14.57 -1.14 21.92
C VAL A 590 13.64 -1.95 22.81
N ARG A 591 14.10 -2.35 24.00
CA ARG A 591 13.30 -3.09 24.99
C ARG A 591 12.17 -2.21 25.54
N ARG A 592 10.93 -2.71 25.52
CA ARG A 592 9.79 -2.13 26.25
C ARG A 592 9.67 -2.76 27.64
N THR A 593 9.36 -1.96 28.65
CA THR A 593 9.01 -2.42 30.01
C THR A 593 7.49 -2.60 30.14
N PRO A 594 7.01 -3.57 30.95
CA PRO A 594 5.58 -3.80 31.15
C PRO A 594 5.02 -2.96 32.30
N LEU A 595 3.89 -2.29 32.08
CA LEU A 595 3.05 -1.70 33.11
C LEU A 595 1.58 -1.71 32.65
N PHE A 596 0.66 -1.85 33.60
CA PHE A 596 -0.79 -1.99 33.44
C PHE A 596 -1.31 -3.29 32.79
N ARG A 597 -1.80 -4.19 33.65
CA ARG A 597 -2.64 -5.34 33.32
C ARG A 597 -3.70 -5.51 34.42
N SER A 598 -4.90 -4.96 34.23
CA SER A 598 -6.12 -5.24 35.02
C SER A 598 -7.36 -4.63 34.32
N LEU A 599 -8.57 -5.11 34.67
CA LEU A 599 -9.91 -4.65 34.26
C LEU A 599 -10.52 -5.17 32.93
N THR A 600 -10.64 -6.49 32.78
CA THR A 600 -11.82 -7.09 32.09
C THR A 600 -12.06 -8.53 32.55
N THR A 601 -13.07 -8.78 33.40
CA THR A 601 -13.58 -10.13 33.68
C THR A 601 -15.01 -10.08 34.27
N CYS A 602 -16.03 -10.10 33.41
CA CYS A 602 -17.43 -10.46 33.73
C CYS A 602 -18.27 -10.47 32.45
N LEU A 603 -18.33 -11.62 31.78
CA LEU A 603 -19.32 -11.93 30.74
C LEU A 603 -19.75 -13.39 30.94
N SER A 604 -21.04 -13.66 30.78
CA SER A 604 -21.61 -15.01 30.89
C SER A 604 -21.15 -15.87 29.71
N MET A 605 -20.77 -17.12 29.97
CA MET A 605 -20.45 -18.08 28.91
C MET A 605 -21.64 -18.24 27.97
N ALA A 606 -21.44 -17.97 26.68
CA ALA A 606 -22.42 -18.28 25.64
C ALA A 606 -22.54 -19.80 25.46
N PRO A 607 -23.70 -20.34 25.05
CA PRO A 607 -23.83 -21.76 24.75
C PRO A 607 -22.91 -22.16 23.59
N PHE A 608 -22.26 -23.32 23.73
CA PHE A 608 -21.46 -23.94 22.67
C PHE A 608 -22.24 -25.10 22.04
N PRO A 609 -22.18 -25.30 20.71
CA PRO A 609 -21.52 -24.44 19.73
C PRO A 609 -22.29 -23.12 19.51
N PRO A 610 -21.61 -22.02 19.15
CA PRO A 610 -22.26 -20.78 18.75
C PRO A 610 -23.17 -20.99 17.53
N PRO A 611 -24.18 -20.13 17.32
CA PRO A 611 -24.98 -20.13 16.10
C PRO A 611 -24.09 -19.87 14.86
N PRO A 612 -24.50 -20.31 13.66
CA PRO A 612 -23.85 -19.91 12.42
C PRO A 612 -23.83 -18.39 12.22
N VAL A 613 -22.81 -17.86 11.55
CA VAL A 613 -22.76 -16.43 11.20
C VAL A 613 -23.83 -16.04 10.17
N ASP A 614 -24.54 -14.93 10.42
CA ASP A 614 -25.54 -14.36 9.50
C ASP A 614 -24.92 -13.63 8.29
N THR A 615 -23.59 -13.45 8.28
CA THR A 615 -22.83 -12.75 7.22
C THR A 615 -22.57 -13.59 5.97
N ILE A 616 -22.96 -14.87 5.97
CA ILE A 616 -22.76 -15.81 4.86
C ILE A 616 -24.11 -16.26 4.31
N ASP A 617 -24.33 -16.05 3.01
CA ASP A 617 -25.42 -16.75 2.30
C ASP A 617 -25.08 -18.25 2.21
N TRP A 618 -25.66 -19.00 3.13
CA TRP A 618 -25.47 -20.45 3.26
C TRP A 618 -26.02 -21.24 2.06
N ASN A 619 -26.86 -20.64 1.21
CA ASN A 619 -27.35 -21.26 -0.03
C ASN A 619 -26.39 -21.09 -1.21
N ASN A 620 -25.43 -20.16 -1.12
CA ASN A 620 -24.50 -19.80 -2.20
C ASN A 620 -23.03 -19.77 -1.73
N VAL A 621 -22.67 -20.69 -0.84
CA VAL A 621 -21.31 -20.77 -0.27
C VAL A 621 -20.28 -21.14 -1.35
N GLY A 622 -20.61 -22.13 -2.19
CA GLY A 622 -19.74 -22.72 -3.20
C GLY A 622 -18.54 -23.49 -2.62
N PHE A 623 -17.58 -23.86 -3.47
CA PHE A 623 -16.27 -24.39 -3.05
C PHE A 623 -15.19 -23.31 -3.26
N LYS A 624 -15.38 -22.14 -2.66
CA LYS A 624 -14.45 -21.00 -2.71
C LYS A 624 -13.81 -20.80 -1.34
N VAL A 625 -12.51 -20.46 -1.31
CA VAL A 625 -11.83 -20.09 -0.06
C VAL A 625 -12.50 -18.86 0.53
N ARG A 626 -12.74 -18.88 1.84
CA ARG A 626 -13.24 -17.77 2.65
C ARG A 626 -12.41 -17.71 3.92
N GLU A 627 -12.23 -16.52 4.46
CA GLU A 627 -11.55 -16.35 5.74
C GLU A 627 -12.44 -16.82 6.91
N VAL A 628 -11.78 -17.26 7.96
CA VAL A 628 -12.32 -17.76 9.23
C VAL A 628 -11.39 -17.26 10.36
N ASN A 629 -11.71 -17.48 11.63
CA ASN A 629 -10.92 -16.98 12.76
C ASN A 629 -9.43 -17.37 12.70
N GLY A 630 -9.11 -18.56 12.20
CA GLY A 630 -7.73 -19.01 12.07
C GLY A 630 -7.57 -20.52 11.88
N HIS A 631 -6.31 -20.98 11.96
CA HIS A 631 -5.93 -22.38 11.82
C HIS A 631 -5.28 -22.94 13.10
N VAL A 632 -5.05 -24.25 13.14
CA VAL A 632 -4.34 -24.93 14.23
C VAL A 632 -3.06 -25.54 13.71
N GLU A 633 -1.92 -25.28 14.35
CA GLU A 633 -0.62 -25.87 14.00
C GLU A 633 0.03 -26.63 15.16
N SER A 634 0.93 -27.55 14.79
CA SER A 634 1.85 -28.29 15.66
C SER A 634 3.15 -28.51 14.88
N HIS A 635 4.29 -28.41 15.55
CA HIS A 635 5.60 -28.49 14.93
C HIS A 635 6.38 -29.71 15.44
N PHE A 636 7.16 -30.32 14.57
CA PHE A 636 8.17 -31.32 14.91
C PHE A 636 9.55 -30.69 14.69
N SER A 637 10.50 -30.94 15.59
CA SER A 637 11.92 -30.59 15.39
C SER A 637 12.82 -31.71 15.91
N TYR A 638 13.78 -32.15 15.09
CA TYR A 638 14.79 -33.12 15.52
C TYR A 638 15.71 -32.53 16.61
N SER A 639 16.16 -31.28 16.44
CA SER A 639 16.94 -30.54 17.44
C SER A 639 16.20 -30.35 18.77
N SER A 640 14.86 -30.33 18.75
CA SER A 640 14.01 -30.26 19.95
C SER A 640 13.70 -31.64 20.59
N GLY A 641 14.38 -32.71 20.15
CA GLY A 641 14.23 -34.06 20.70
C GLY A 641 13.39 -35.02 19.87
N GLY A 642 12.95 -34.62 18.67
CA GLY A 642 12.24 -35.51 17.74
C GLY A 642 10.80 -35.82 18.14
N THR A 643 10.08 -34.83 18.68
CA THR A 643 8.67 -34.95 19.09
C THR A 643 7.82 -33.85 18.45
N TRP A 644 6.50 -34.10 18.39
CA TRP A 644 5.50 -33.09 17.98
C TRP A 644 5.12 -32.19 19.16
N SER A 645 4.95 -30.90 18.90
CA SER A 645 4.51 -29.91 19.89
C SER A 645 3.03 -30.06 20.22
N GLU A 646 2.63 -29.51 21.37
CA GLU A 646 1.23 -29.26 21.68
C GLU A 646 0.54 -28.41 20.58
N PRO A 647 -0.76 -28.61 20.31
CA PRO A 647 -1.52 -27.81 19.35
C PRO A 647 -1.61 -26.33 19.76
N ARG A 648 -1.39 -25.44 18.79
CA ARG A 648 -1.51 -23.98 18.93
C ARG A 648 -2.52 -23.43 17.92
N PHE A 649 -3.37 -22.50 18.35
CA PHE A 649 -4.21 -21.71 17.45
C PHE A 649 -3.43 -20.54 16.85
N VAL A 650 -3.71 -20.19 15.60
CA VAL A 650 -3.09 -19.08 14.88
C VAL A 650 -4.15 -18.27 14.14
N ALA A 651 -4.37 -17.03 14.58
CA ALA A 651 -5.28 -16.07 13.96
C ALA A 651 -4.67 -15.45 12.69
N SER A 652 -4.43 -16.28 11.67
CA SER A 652 -3.89 -15.90 10.36
C SER A 652 -4.28 -16.95 9.30
N PRO A 653 -4.62 -16.56 8.06
CA PRO A 653 -4.73 -17.50 6.95
C PRO A 653 -3.35 -17.88 6.37
N HIS A 654 -2.29 -17.17 6.75
CA HIS A 654 -0.91 -17.35 6.24
C HIS A 654 -0.02 -18.15 7.21
N ILE A 655 0.88 -18.96 6.66
CA ILE A 655 1.98 -19.63 7.37
C ILE A 655 3.31 -18.93 7.03
N PRO A 656 4.14 -18.54 8.02
CA PRO A 656 5.52 -18.13 7.77
C PRO A 656 6.37 -19.36 7.41
N LEU A 657 6.98 -19.36 6.22
CA LEU A 657 7.70 -20.52 5.69
C LEU A 657 9.02 -20.10 5.04
N HIS A 658 10.11 -20.83 5.34
CA HIS A 658 11.41 -20.52 4.75
C HIS A 658 11.44 -20.86 3.25
N GLY A 659 11.97 -19.96 2.41
CA GLY A 659 11.96 -20.14 0.95
C GLY A 659 12.70 -21.39 0.44
N MET A 660 13.64 -21.92 1.23
CA MET A 660 14.37 -23.17 0.97
C MET A 660 13.73 -24.40 1.65
N ALA A 661 12.46 -24.35 2.03
CA ALA A 661 11.78 -25.50 2.66
C ALA A 661 11.52 -26.65 1.66
N PRO A 662 11.76 -27.92 2.01
CA PRO A 662 11.45 -29.08 1.17
C PRO A 662 9.98 -29.20 0.77
N GLY A 663 9.05 -28.71 1.60
CA GLY A 663 7.62 -28.64 1.25
C GLY A 663 7.34 -27.79 0.01
N LEU A 664 8.12 -26.72 -0.20
CA LEU A 664 8.05 -25.85 -1.38
C LEU A 664 8.87 -26.39 -2.56
N ASN A 665 10.10 -26.84 -2.29
CA ASN A 665 11.10 -27.07 -3.34
C ASN A 665 11.10 -28.51 -3.89
N TYR A 666 10.75 -29.50 -3.07
CA TYR A 666 10.79 -30.92 -3.43
C TYR A 666 9.43 -31.62 -3.30
N GLY A 667 8.37 -30.85 -3.03
CA GLY A 667 7.02 -31.38 -2.86
C GLY A 667 6.88 -32.31 -1.65
N GLN A 668 7.74 -32.18 -0.63
CA GLN A 668 7.71 -32.98 0.59
C GLN A 668 6.53 -32.58 1.47
N GLN A 669 5.32 -32.97 1.06
CA GLN A 669 4.06 -32.65 1.72
C GLN A 669 2.99 -33.73 1.53
N ALA A 670 2.20 -33.97 2.57
CA ALA A 670 1.02 -34.83 2.58
C ALA A 670 -0.20 -34.06 3.12
N TYR A 671 -1.39 -34.30 2.58
CA TYR A 671 -2.59 -33.53 2.95
C TYR A 671 -3.85 -34.39 3.02
N GLU A 672 -4.85 -33.91 3.75
CA GLU A 672 -6.12 -34.59 3.96
C GLU A 672 -7.35 -33.77 3.57
N GLY A 673 -8.51 -34.44 3.60
CA GLY A 673 -9.80 -33.83 3.29
C GLY A 673 -10.96 -34.56 3.95
N LEU A 674 -11.56 -33.91 4.93
CA LEU A 674 -12.73 -34.37 5.70
C LEU A 674 -13.71 -33.21 5.94
N LYS A 675 -14.85 -33.47 6.58
CA LYS A 675 -15.92 -32.49 6.78
C LYS A 675 -16.48 -32.54 8.21
N ALA A 676 -16.89 -31.37 8.71
CA ALA A 676 -17.78 -31.23 9.85
C ALA A 676 -19.15 -30.71 9.40
N PHE A 677 -20.20 -31.18 10.08
CA PHE A 677 -21.60 -30.88 9.81
C PHE A 677 -22.29 -30.44 11.10
N ARG A 678 -23.27 -29.54 10.99
CA ARG A 678 -24.19 -29.24 12.10
C ARG A 678 -25.41 -30.17 12.03
N HIS A 679 -25.81 -30.71 13.16
CA HIS A 679 -26.94 -31.63 13.32
C HIS A 679 -28.23 -30.87 13.66
N PRO A 680 -29.42 -31.50 13.55
CA PRO A 680 -30.71 -30.85 13.85
C PRO A 680 -30.86 -30.35 15.30
N ASP A 681 -30.06 -30.88 16.23
CA ASP A 681 -30.02 -30.47 17.64
C ASP A 681 -28.98 -29.36 17.91
N GLY A 682 -28.35 -28.83 16.86
CA GLY A 682 -27.34 -27.77 16.92
C GLY A 682 -25.91 -28.25 17.15
N ARG A 683 -25.68 -29.52 17.53
CA ARG A 683 -24.33 -30.08 17.75
C ARG A 683 -23.53 -30.12 16.44
N ILE A 684 -22.21 -30.19 16.56
CA ILE A 684 -21.28 -30.28 15.42
C ILE A 684 -20.53 -31.61 15.51
N ALA A 685 -20.52 -32.37 14.40
CA ALA A 685 -19.82 -33.64 14.31
C ALA A 685 -18.89 -33.71 13.08
N ILE A 686 -17.75 -34.38 13.22
CA ILE A 686 -16.75 -34.62 12.18
C ILE A 686 -16.86 -36.07 11.71
N PHE A 687 -16.88 -36.28 10.39
CA PHE A 687 -17.03 -37.62 9.80
C PHE A 687 -15.69 -38.36 9.60
N ARG A 688 -15.55 -39.52 10.24
CA ARG A 688 -14.43 -40.50 10.17
C ARG A 688 -13.01 -39.90 10.24
N PRO A 689 -12.71 -39.00 11.20
CA PRO A 689 -11.37 -38.41 11.31
C PRO A 689 -10.30 -39.46 11.66
N ASP A 690 -10.67 -40.61 12.22
CA ASP A 690 -9.83 -41.79 12.44
C ASP A 690 -9.16 -42.28 11.14
N ARG A 691 -9.96 -42.46 10.07
CA ARG A 691 -9.45 -42.96 8.79
C ARG A 691 -8.62 -41.91 8.06
N ASN A 692 -8.95 -40.64 8.22
CA ASN A 692 -8.10 -39.55 7.73
C ASN A 692 -6.76 -39.48 8.51
N ALA A 693 -6.75 -39.74 9.82
CA ALA A 693 -5.55 -39.75 10.65
C ALA A 693 -4.58 -40.88 10.22
N ALA A 694 -5.08 -42.12 10.15
CA ALA A 694 -4.29 -43.27 9.73
C ALA A 694 -3.72 -43.12 8.29
N ARG A 695 -4.49 -42.50 7.38
CA ARG A 695 -4.06 -42.23 6.00
C ARG A 695 -3.09 -41.05 5.90
N MET A 696 -3.23 -40.02 6.74
CA MET A 696 -2.23 -38.94 6.88
C MET A 696 -0.90 -39.52 7.36
N ARG A 697 -0.92 -40.33 8.43
CA ARG A 697 0.26 -41.00 8.98
C ARG A 697 1.01 -41.82 7.91
N ARG A 698 0.31 -42.72 7.21
CA ARG A 698 0.87 -43.49 6.09
C ARG A 698 1.41 -42.59 4.96
N SER A 699 0.74 -41.47 4.66
CA SER A 699 1.16 -40.56 3.60
C SER A 699 2.41 -39.77 3.98
N ALA A 700 2.56 -39.36 5.24
CA ALA A 700 3.75 -38.72 5.78
C ALA A 700 4.96 -39.68 5.72
N GLU A 701 4.80 -40.91 6.23
CA GLU A 701 5.78 -41.99 6.14
C GLU A 701 6.29 -42.18 4.69
N PHE A 702 5.38 -42.17 3.71
CA PHE A 702 5.69 -42.39 2.28
C PHE A 702 6.55 -41.29 1.65
N VAL A 703 6.51 -40.05 2.14
CA VAL A 703 7.38 -38.94 1.69
C VAL A 703 8.42 -38.52 2.75
N SER A 704 8.80 -39.46 3.62
CA SER A 704 9.86 -39.28 4.62
C SER A 704 9.63 -38.09 5.56
N ILE A 705 8.37 -37.81 5.89
CA ILE A 705 7.95 -36.89 6.95
C ILE A 705 7.71 -37.72 8.22
N PRO A 706 8.11 -37.25 9.42
CA PRO A 706 7.76 -37.90 10.68
C PRO A 706 6.25 -38.17 10.78
N PRO A 707 5.82 -39.38 11.20
CA PRO A 707 4.40 -39.69 11.31
C PRO A 707 3.72 -38.76 12.31
N VAL A 708 2.60 -38.14 11.90
CA VAL A 708 1.71 -37.41 12.82
C VAL A 708 0.93 -38.46 13.65
N PRO A 709 0.99 -38.43 14.99
CA PRO A 709 0.20 -39.33 15.83
C PRO A 709 -1.29 -39.18 15.58
N GLU A 710 -2.03 -40.29 15.53
CA GLU A 710 -3.45 -40.26 15.16
C GLU A 710 -4.31 -39.48 16.17
N GLU A 711 -4.00 -39.59 17.46
CA GLU A 711 -4.62 -38.78 18.53
C GLU A 711 -4.35 -37.28 18.36
N LEU A 712 -3.12 -36.89 17.99
CA LEU A 712 -2.76 -35.49 17.73
C LEU A 712 -3.50 -34.95 16.51
N PHE A 713 -3.59 -35.75 15.44
CA PHE A 713 -4.36 -35.39 14.24
C PHE A 713 -5.83 -35.13 14.57
N VAL A 714 -6.50 -36.05 15.27
CA VAL A 714 -7.92 -35.92 15.65
C VAL A 714 -8.11 -34.72 16.60
N ARG A 715 -7.19 -34.51 17.55
CA ARG A 715 -7.21 -33.36 18.47
C ARG A 715 -7.06 -32.02 17.75
N CYS A 716 -6.09 -31.87 16.85
CA CYS A 716 -5.92 -30.66 16.04
C CYS A 716 -7.14 -30.40 15.14
N VAL A 717 -7.69 -31.45 14.52
CA VAL A 717 -8.93 -31.36 13.72
C VAL A 717 -10.11 -30.88 14.56
N ARG A 718 -10.32 -31.44 15.75
CA ARG A 718 -11.41 -31.05 16.64
C ARG A 718 -11.26 -29.60 17.11
N LEU A 719 -10.05 -29.20 17.51
CA LEU A 719 -9.75 -27.83 17.93
C LEU A 719 -9.91 -26.81 16.79
N ALA A 720 -9.54 -27.17 15.55
CA ALA A 720 -9.69 -26.29 14.39
C ALA A 720 -11.16 -26.04 14.01
N VAL A 721 -12.04 -27.03 14.19
CA VAL A 721 -13.49 -26.83 14.06
C VAL A 721 -14.05 -26.05 15.25
N ALA A 722 -13.62 -26.37 16.48
CA ALA A 722 -14.12 -25.73 17.69
C ALA A 722 -13.80 -24.22 17.77
N ALA A 723 -12.62 -23.80 17.31
CA ALA A 723 -12.20 -22.39 17.26
C ALA A 723 -12.79 -21.59 16.08
N ASN A 724 -13.58 -22.25 15.22
CA ASN A 724 -14.27 -21.67 14.06
C ASN A 724 -15.75 -22.14 13.99
N ALA A 725 -16.35 -22.53 15.13
CA ALA A 725 -17.62 -23.24 15.18
C ALA A 725 -18.82 -22.44 14.64
N GLU A 726 -18.74 -21.11 14.63
CA GLU A 726 -19.70 -20.19 14.02
C GLU A 726 -19.64 -20.19 12.47
N PHE A 727 -18.56 -20.71 11.88
CA PHE A 727 -18.43 -20.94 10.43
C PHE A 727 -18.89 -22.33 9.99
N VAL A 728 -19.36 -23.19 10.90
CA VAL A 728 -20.02 -24.44 10.53
C VAL A 728 -21.47 -24.14 10.12
N PRO A 729 -21.89 -24.46 8.88
CA PRO A 729 -23.20 -24.04 8.34
C PRO A 729 -24.42 -24.45 9.18
N PRO A 730 -25.57 -23.77 9.02
CA PRO A 730 -26.86 -24.25 9.53
C PRO A 730 -27.24 -25.58 8.88
N HIS A 731 -27.89 -26.47 9.63
CA HIS A 731 -28.24 -27.82 9.18
C HIS A 731 -29.11 -27.80 7.90
N GLU A 732 -30.04 -26.85 7.87
CA GLU A 732 -31.05 -26.63 6.83
C GLU A 732 -30.44 -26.33 5.45
N SER A 733 -29.22 -25.79 5.42
CA SER A 733 -28.50 -25.50 4.17
C SER A 733 -27.97 -26.76 3.47
N GLY A 734 -27.81 -27.88 4.19
CA GLY A 734 -27.10 -29.07 3.71
C GLY A 734 -25.60 -28.87 3.40
N ALA A 735 -25.06 -27.68 3.66
CA ALA A 735 -23.66 -27.34 3.48
C ALA A 735 -22.78 -27.93 4.61
N ALA A 736 -21.46 -27.89 4.45
CA ALA A 736 -20.52 -28.45 5.42
C ALA A 736 -19.27 -27.58 5.59
N MET A 737 -18.67 -27.59 6.78
CA MET A 737 -17.30 -27.09 6.92
C MET A 737 -16.34 -28.15 6.37
N TYR A 738 -15.55 -27.78 5.38
CA TYR A 738 -14.44 -28.60 4.88
C TYR A 738 -13.19 -28.36 5.72
N ILE A 739 -12.49 -29.45 6.04
CA ILE A 739 -11.30 -29.46 6.89
C ILE A 739 -10.10 -29.92 6.04
N ARG A 740 -9.01 -29.15 6.09
CA ARG A 740 -7.76 -29.37 5.35
C ARG A 740 -6.58 -29.51 6.33
N PRO A 741 -6.31 -30.72 6.83
CA PRO A 741 -5.04 -31.05 7.44
C PRO A 741 -3.95 -31.14 6.36
N LEU A 742 -2.73 -30.70 6.68
CA LEU A 742 -1.57 -30.65 5.79
C LEU A 742 -0.30 -30.79 6.64
N VAL A 743 0.69 -31.56 6.18
CA VAL A 743 2.01 -31.68 6.82
C VAL A 743 3.11 -31.56 5.78
N PHE A 744 4.19 -30.86 6.11
CA PHE A 744 5.32 -30.59 5.20
C PHE A 744 6.63 -30.32 5.95
N GLY A 745 7.77 -30.58 5.29
CA GLY A 745 9.09 -30.16 5.78
C GLY A 745 9.24 -28.63 5.67
N SER A 746 9.51 -27.96 6.80
CA SER A 746 9.30 -26.52 6.97
C SER A 746 10.57 -25.69 7.19
N SER A 747 11.65 -26.25 7.77
CA SER A 747 12.91 -25.53 7.89
C SER A 747 13.77 -25.54 6.61
N ALA A 748 14.83 -24.74 6.61
CA ALA A 748 15.70 -24.53 5.46
C ALA A 748 16.53 -25.78 5.10
N GLN A 749 16.28 -26.40 3.94
CA GLN A 749 17.02 -27.59 3.53
C GLN A 749 17.04 -27.77 2.00
N LEU A 750 18.21 -27.56 1.38
CA LEU A 750 18.44 -27.79 -0.07
C LEU A 750 19.26 -29.05 -0.39
N GLY A 751 19.90 -29.68 0.60
CA GLY A 751 20.51 -31.00 0.41
C GLY A 751 19.43 -32.07 0.40
N LEU A 752 19.65 -33.19 -0.31
CA LEU A 752 18.72 -34.33 -0.33
C LEU A 752 18.85 -35.16 0.95
N SER A 753 18.44 -34.56 2.07
CA SER A 753 18.38 -35.14 3.41
C SER A 753 17.19 -34.51 4.17
N PRO A 754 16.70 -35.13 5.25
CA PRO A 754 15.62 -34.56 6.06
C PRO A 754 15.93 -33.13 6.55
N PRO A 755 14.95 -32.20 6.54
CA PRO A 755 15.04 -30.96 7.31
C PRO A 755 14.98 -31.24 8.83
N ASP A 756 15.39 -30.28 9.65
CA ASP A 756 15.21 -30.39 11.12
C ASP A 756 13.73 -30.33 11.51
N GLU A 757 12.96 -29.45 10.85
CA GLU A 757 11.61 -29.09 11.25
C GLU A 757 10.54 -29.48 10.22
N TYR A 758 9.37 -29.84 10.73
CA TYR A 758 8.16 -30.08 9.96
C TYR A 758 6.97 -29.41 10.66
N THR A 759 6.04 -28.88 9.88
CA THR A 759 4.81 -28.28 10.41
C THR A 759 3.61 -29.11 9.97
N PHE A 760 2.78 -29.50 10.94
CA PHE A 760 1.44 -30.06 10.73
C PHE A 760 0.42 -28.96 11.04
N VAL A 761 -0.46 -28.68 10.08
CA VAL A 761 -1.44 -27.60 10.14
C VAL A 761 -2.83 -28.10 9.75
N VAL A 762 -3.87 -27.58 10.38
CA VAL A 762 -5.27 -27.82 10.05
C VAL A 762 -5.98 -26.50 9.78
N PHE A 763 -6.29 -26.28 8.50
CA PHE A 763 -7.19 -25.22 8.06
C PHE A 763 -8.64 -25.72 8.00
N VAL A 764 -9.59 -24.79 8.11
CA VAL A 764 -11.01 -25.05 7.88
C VAL A 764 -11.62 -23.97 6.98
N MET A 765 -12.69 -24.30 6.27
CA MET A 765 -13.45 -23.35 5.45
C MET A 765 -14.90 -23.83 5.26
N PRO A 766 -15.91 -22.95 5.27
CA PRO A 766 -17.27 -23.33 4.89
C PRO A 766 -17.33 -23.72 3.39
N THR A 767 -18.07 -24.79 3.07
CA THR A 767 -18.29 -25.26 1.69
C THR A 767 -19.75 -25.59 1.44
N GLY A 768 -20.28 -25.09 0.32
CA GLY A 768 -21.67 -25.27 -0.08
C GLY A 768 -22.00 -26.68 -0.54
N VAL A 769 -23.29 -26.92 -0.76
CA VAL A 769 -23.78 -28.16 -1.37
C VAL A 769 -23.26 -28.25 -2.81
N TYR A 770 -22.81 -29.45 -3.20
CA TYR A 770 -22.80 -29.82 -4.61
C TYR A 770 -24.27 -30.04 -5.05
N HIS A 771 -24.95 -28.94 -5.36
CA HIS A 771 -26.29 -28.96 -5.96
C HIS A 771 -26.23 -29.65 -7.32
N GLY A 772 -27.22 -30.50 -7.63
CA GLY A 772 -27.28 -31.21 -8.90
C GLY A 772 -26.07 -32.10 -9.14
N VAL A 773 -26.03 -33.28 -8.49
CA VAL A 773 -24.98 -34.28 -8.77
C VAL A 773 -25.30 -35.03 -10.07
N HIS A 774 -25.34 -34.30 -11.17
CA HIS A 774 -25.64 -34.81 -12.50
C HIS A 774 -24.53 -35.72 -13.01
N ALA A 775 -24.90 -36.76 -13.75
CA ALA A 775 -23.97 -37.76 -14.24
C ALA A 775 -22.98 -37.20 -15.27
N VAL A 776 -21.69 -37.34 -14.99
CA VAL A 776 -20.60 -36.79 -15.81
C VAL A 776 -20.06 -37.82 -16.80
N ASP A 777 -19.67 -37.37 -17.99
CA ASP A 777 -18.86 -38.20 -18.89
C ASP A 777 -17.39 -38.18 -18.43
N ALA A 778 -16.75 -39.35 -18.45
CA ALA A 778 -15.37 -39.56 -18.02
C ALA A 778 -14.46 -39.92 -19.19
N LEU A 779 -13.24 -39.36 -19.18
CA LEU A 779 -12.19 -39.67 -20.16
C LEU A 779 -11.09 -40.51 -19.51
N ILE A 780 -10.73 -41.63 -20.13
CA ILE A 780 -9.49 -42.34 -19.80
C ILE A 780 -8.31 -41.54 -20.36
N LEU A 781 -7.32 -41.24 -19.50
CA LEU A 781 -6.11 -40.54 -19.92
C LEU A 781 -5.09 -41.54 -20.52
N GLU A 782 -4.56 -41.18 -21.69
CA GLU A 782 -3.69 -42.04 -22.50
C GLU A 782 -2.34 -41.36 -22.83
N ASP A 783 -2.26 -40.03 -22.71
CA ASP A 783 -1.06 -39.21 -22.89
C ASP A 783 -0.33 -38.91 -21.56
N PHE A 784 -0.82 -39.46 -20.44
CA PHE A 784 -0.27 -39.22 -19.10
C PHE A 784 -0.82 -40.21 -18.05
N ASP A 785 0.03 -40.59 -17.09
CA ASP A 785 -0.31 -41.46 -15.96
C ASP A 785 -0.16 -40.69 -14.62
N ARG A 786 -1.14 -40.79 -13.71
CA ARG A 786 -1.18 -40.03 -12.44
C ARG A 786 0.02 -40.29 -11.51
N ALA A 787 0.50 -41.53 -11.50
CA ALA A 787 1.59 -42.01 -10.66
C ALA A 787 2.35 -43.14 -11.39
N ALA A 788 3.63 -43.31 -11.09
CA ALA A 788 4.40 -44.45 -11.58
C ALA A 788 3.95 -45.77 -10.90
N PRO A 789 4.16 -46.96 -11.51
CA PRO A 789 3.66 -48.24 -10.97
C PRO A 789 4.14 -48.62 -9.56
N GLU A 790 5.32 -48.12 -9.15
CA GLU A 790 5.88 -48.25 -7.80
C GLU A 790 6.19 -46.83 -7.25
N GLY A 791 5.29 -45.88 -7.53
CA GLY A 791 5.42 -44.46 -7.16
C GLY A 791 4.56 -44.06 -5.96
N THR A 792 4.34 -42.75 -5.79
CA THR A 792 3.59 -42.15 -4.68
C THR A 792 2.07 -42.37 -4.71
N GLY A 793 1.54 -43.19 -5.63
CA GLY A 793 0.13 -43.22 -6.00
C GLY A 793 -0.87 -43.42 -4.84
N SER A 794 -0.56 -44.33 -3.91
CA SER A 794 -1.44 -44.62 -2.75
C SER A 794 -1.27 -43.67 -1.55
N ALA A 795 -0.33 -42.71 -1.61
CA ALA A 795 -0.19 -41.64 -0.62
C ALA A 795 -0.94 -40.38 -1.05
N LYS A 796 -1.48 -39.60 -0.10
CA LYS A 796 -2.23 -38.38 -0.41
C LYS A 796 -1.32 -37.14 -0.44
N VAL A 797 -0.44 -37.11 -1.44
CA VAL A 797 0.66 -36.12 -1.58
C VAL A 797 0.49 -35.22 -2.80
N GLY A 798 0.96 -33.98 -2.73
CA GLY A 798 0.72 -32.96 -3.76
C GLY A 798 1.22 -33.34 -5.17
N GLY A 799 2.32 -34.10 -5.24
CA GLY A 799 2.92 -34.60 -6.49
C GLY A 799 1.99 -35.46 -7.35
N ASN A 800 1.01 -36.15 -6.75
CA ASN A 800 0.01 -36.95 -7.48
C ASN A 800 -1.08 -36.10 -8.15
N TYR A 801 -1.18 -34.80 -7.85
CA TYR A 801 -2.28 -33.93 -8.29
C TYR A 801 -1.81 -32.82 -9.23
N ALA A 802 -0.69 -32.15 -8.94
CA ALA A 802 -0.21 -31.02 -9.73
C ALA A 802 0.01 -31.34 -11.23
N PRO A 803 0.60 -32.49 -11.63
CA PRO A 803 0.77 -32.84 -13.05
C PRO A 803 -0.53 -33.16 -13.79
N VAL A 804 -1.58 -33.54 -13.05
CA VAL A 804 -2.89 -33.97 -13.58
C VAL A 804 -3.73 -32.78 -14.08
N LEU A 805 -3.49 -31.58 -13.53
CA LEU A 805 -4.35 -30.41 -13.71
C LEU A 805 -4.57 -30.07 -15.19
N ARG A 806 -3.49 -29.95 -15.98
CA ARG A 806 -3.55 -29.62 -17.42
C ARG A 806 -4.36 -30.63 -18.23
N HIS A 807 -4.32 -31.90 -17.86
CA HIS A 807 -4.98 -33.00 -18.57
C HIS A 807 -6.45 -33.08 -18.24
N SER A 808 -6.80 -32.88 -16.97
CA SER A 808 -8.19 -32.75 -16.54
C SER A 808 -8.84 -31.47 -17.06
N GLU A 809 -8.08 -30.38 -17.21
CA GLU A 809 -8.61 -29.16 -17.82
C GLU A 809 -8.87 -29.33 -19.33
N LYS A 810 -7.94 -29.96 -20.06
CA LYS A 810 -8.13 -30.38 -21.45
C LYS A 810 -9.38 -31.25 -21.61
N ALA A 811 -9.52 -32.30 -20.80
CA ALA A 811 -10.70 -33.17 -20.78
C ALA A 811 -12.00 -32.38 -20.51
N ARG A 812 -11.99 -31.46 -19.54
CA ARG A 812 -13.13 -30.59 -19.20
C ARG A 812 -13.53 -29.64 -20.33
N ARG A 813 -12.57 -29.05 -21.05
CA ARG A 813 -12.82 -28.22 -22.25
C ARG A 813 -13.43 -29.03 -23.38
N GLU A 814 -13.16 -30.34 -23.42
CA GLU A 814 -13.71 -31.30 -24.39
C GLU A 814 -15.01 -32.00 -23.88
N GLY A 815 -15.60 -31.52 -22.78
CA GLY A 815 -16.90 -31.97 -22.26
C GLY A 815 -16.85 -33.08 -21.21
N PHE A 816 -15.67 -33.62 -20.88
CA PHE A 816 -15.52 -34.68 -19.88
C PHE A 816 -15.37 -34.09 -18.48
N GLY A 817 -16.35 -34.30 -17.61
CA GLY A 817 -16.39 -33.73 -16.26
C GLY A 817 -15.39 -34.36 -15.29
N ILE A 818 -14.86 -35.55 -15.59
CA ILE A 818 -13.85 -36.23 -14.78
C ILE A 818 -12.89 -37.06 -15.67
N THR A 819 -11.74 -37.41 -15.13
CA THR A 819 -10.71 -38.22 -15.80
C THR A 819 -10.42 -39.49 -15.00
N LEU A 820 -10.28 -40.61 -15.71
CA LEU A 820 -10.03 -41.96 -15.17
C LEU A 820 -8.62 -42.40 -15.53
N HIS A 821 -7.94 -43.04 -14.58
CA HIS A 821 -6.62 -43.65 -14.77
C HIS A 821 -6.74 -45.17 -14.82
N LEU A 822 -5.94 -45.78 -15.71
CA LEU A 822 -5.68 -47.21 -15.73
C LEU A 822 -4.27 -47.46 -15.18
N ASP A 823 -3.92 -48.72 -14.90
CA ASP A 823 -2.60 -49.06 -14.38
C ASP A 823 -1.46 -48.57 -15.30
N SER A 824 -0.52 -47.80 -14.74
CA SER A 824 0.51 -47.09 -15.50
C SER A 824 1.58 -47.99 -16.15
N LYS A 825 1.45 -49.32 -16.05
CA LYS A 825 2.41 -50.30 -16.60
C LYS A 825 1.87 -51.01 -17.83
N THR A 826 0.59 -51.34 -17.86
CA THR A 826 -0.05 -52.15 -18.90
C THR A 826 -1.32 -51.52 -19.46
N ARG A 827 -1.93 -50.58 -18.73
CA ARG A 827 -3.21 -49.92 -19.05
C ARG A 827 -4.31 -50.93 -19.40
N SER A 828 -4.37 -52.00 -18.59
CA SER A 828 -5.29 -53.12 -18.70
C SER A 828 -6.20 -53.28 -17.48
N GLU A 829 -5.88 -52.62 -16.36
CA GLU A 829 -6.69 -52.61 -15.13
C GLU A 829 -7.10 -51.18 -14.73
N VAL A 830 -8.23 -51.03 -14.04
CA VAL A 830 -8.72 -49.74 -13.54
C VAL A 830 -8.04 -49.36 -12.22
N ASP A 831 -7.51 -48.14 -12.13
CA ASP A 831 -7.00 -47.55 -10.88
C ASP A 831 -8.08 -46.65 -10.23
N GLU A 832 -8.05 -45.33 -10.45
CA GLU A 832 -8.98 -44.38 -9.83
C GLU A 832 -9.32 -43.20 -10.76
N PHE A 833 -10.40 -42.49 -10.47
CA PHE A 833 -10.59 -41.15 -11.05
C PHE A 833 -9.63 -40.17 -10.38
N SER A 834 -9.17 -39.15 -11.11
CA SER A 834 -8.09 -38.21 -10.70
C SER A 834 -8.18 -37.60 -9.29
N THR A 835 -9.37 -37.56 -8.70
CA THR A 835 -9.62 -37.02 -7.34
C THR A 835 -10.53 -37.89 -6.48
N SER A 836 -10.92 -39.09 -6.95
CA SER A 836 -11.98 -39.91 -6.35
C SER A 836 -11.84 -41.40 -6.69
N ALA A 837 -12.14 -42.29 -5.76
CA ALA A 837 -12.09 -43.72 -6.01
C ALA A 837 -13.18 -44.17 -7.00
N PHE A 838 -12.90 -45.20 -7.80
CA PHE A 838 -13.87 -45.85 -8.67
C PHE A 838 -14.74 -46.84 -7.87
N ILE A 839 -16.04 -46.85 -8.13
CA ILE A 839 -16.97 -47.88 -7.65
C ILE A 839 -17.87 -48.31 -8.83
N GLY A 840 -17.86 -49.60 -9.15
CA GLY A 840 -18.77 -50.22 -10.11
C GLY A 840 -19.87 -51.02 -9.42
N VAL A 841 -21.08 -51.02 -9.98
CA VAL A 841 -22.23 -51.79 -9.49
C VAL A 841 -22.58 -52.86 -10.51
N ARG A 842 -22.33 -54.13 -10.17
CA ARG A 842 -22.72 -55.28 -11.00
C ARG A 842 -24.09 -55.79 -10.53
N LYS A 843 -25.06 -55.91 -11.44
CA LYS A 843 -26.42 -56.40 -11.17
C LYS A 843 -26.60 -57.77 -11.83
N THR A 844 -26.90 -58.81 -11.05
CA THR A 844 -27.09 -60.19 -11.55
C THR A 844 -28.45 -60.72 -11.09
N GLY A 845 -29.48 -60.53 -11.92
CA GLY A 845 -30.87 -60.70 -11.48
C GLY A 845 -31.19 -59.71 -10.36
N SER A 846 -31.67 -60.20 -9.22
CA SER A 846 -31.91 -59.41 -8.01
C SER A 846 -30.63 -59.08 -7.21
N ASN A 847 -29.51 -59.74 -7.50
CA ASN A 847 -28.32 -59.64 -6.66
C ASN A 847 -27.44 -58.46 -7.10
N ILE A 848 -27.04 -57.63 -6.12
CA ILE A 848 -26.21 -56.44 -6.32
C ILE A 848 -24.83 -56.68 -5.70
N THR A 849 -23.79 -56.42 -6.48
CA THR A 849 -22.39 -56.45 -6.03
C THR A 849 -21.73 -55.09 -6.28
N ILE A 850 -21.16 -54.51 -5.23
CA ILE A 850 -20.31 -53.32 -5.28
C ILE A 850 -18.87 -53.78 -5.52
N VAL A 851 -18.21 -53.26 -6.56
CA VAL A 851 -16.86 -53.64 -6.96
C VAL A 851 -15.94 -52.41 -6.91
N VAL A 852 -14.80 -52.53 -6.22
CA VAL A 852 -13.84 -51.44 -6.00
C VAL A 852 -12.41 -51.93 -6.34
N PRO A 853 -11.60 -51.15 -7.07
CA PRO A 853 -10.21 -51.50 -7.37
C PRO A 853 -9.34 -51.82 -6.14
N ASP A 854 -8.59 -52.92 -6.23
CA ASP A 854 -7.49 -53.26 -5.32
C ASP A 854 -6.14 -53.12 -6.05
N SER A 855 -5.74 -51.86 -6.22
CA SER A 855 -4.46 -51.49 -6.81
C SER A 855 -3.50 -50.93 -5.75
N ARG A 856 -2.20 -51.05 -6.01
CA ARG A 856 -1.15 -50.44 -5.16
C ARG A 856 -1.04 -48.93 -5.36
N ASN A 857 -1.60 -48.42 -6.45
CA ASN A 857 -1.47 -47.03 -6.88
C ASN A 857 -2.74 -46.20 -6.65
N VAL A 858 -3.78 -46.75 -6.04
CA VAL A 858 -4.99 -45.99 -5.64
C VAL A 858 -4.91 -45.52 -4.19
N ILE A 859 -5.53 -44.37 -3.90
CA ILE A 859 -5.62 -43.83 -2.55
C ILE A 859 -6.77 -44.54 -1.82
N ASP A 860 -6.50 -45.12 -0.65
CA ASP A 860 -7.51 -45.82 0.15
C ASP A 860 -8.60 -44.83 0.60
N SER A 861 -9.75 -44.85 -0.08
CA SER A 861 -10.76 -43.78 0.04
C SER A 861 -11.72 -44.05 1.19
N VAL A 862 -11.65 -43.21 2.23
CA VAL A 862 -12.61 -43.19 3.36
C VAL A 862 -14.06 -43.18 2.88
N THR A 863 -14.35 -42.47 1.78
CA THR A 863 -15.70 -42.40 1.19
C THR A 863 -16.10 -43.74 0.55
N ALA A 864 -15.22 -44.37 -0.23
CA ALA A 864 -15.51 -45.68 -0.82
C ALA A 864 -15.61 -46.79 0.23
N ALA A 865 -14.73 -46.78 1.25
CA ALA A 865 -14.83 -47.68 2.40
C ALA A 865 -16.18 -47.53 3.11
N SER A 866 -16.61 -46.29 3.39
CA SER A 866 -17.93 -46.02 4.01
C SER A 866 -19.10 -46.48 3.14
N VAL A 867 -18.98 -46.39 1.81
CA VAL A 867 -19.99 -46.94 0.88
C VAL A 867 -20.02 -48.46 0.92
N CYS A 868 -18.87 -49.14 0.97
CA CYS A 868 -18.80 -50.59 1.13
C CYS A 868 -19.37 -51.06 2.48
N ASP A 869 -19.05 -50.34 3.55
CA ASP A 869 -19.57 -50.58 4.90
C ASP A 869 -21.11 -50.44 4.92
N ILE A 870 -21.67 -49.39 4.29
CA ILE A 870 -23.13 -49.19 4.14
C ILE A 870 -23.75 -50.28 3.25
N ALA A 871 -23.17 -50.55 2.08
CA ALA A 871 -23.72 -51.49 1.11
C ALA A 871 -23.90 -52.89 1.71
N SER A 872 -22.89 -53.37 2.43
CA SER A 872 -22.91 -54.67 3.10
C SER A 872 -23.82 -54.68 4.34
N ASN A 873 -23.64 -53.75 5.28
CA ASN A 873 -24.30 -53.83 6.60
C ASN A 873 -25.72 -53.23 6.65
N VAL A 874 -26.07 -52.32 5.74
CA VAL A 874 -27.40 -51.67 5.69
C VAL A 874 -28.28 -52.28 4.59
N PHE A 875 -27.70 -52.60 3.43
CA PHE A 875 -28.46 -53.09 2.27
C PHE A 875 -28.24 -54.57 1.91
N GLY A 876 -27.30 -55.27 2.57
CA GLY A 876 -27.02 -56.69 2.31
C GLY A 876 -26.36 -56.97 0.96
N TYR A 877 -25.80 -55.96 0.29
CA TYR A 877 -25.12 -56.11 -0.99
C TYR A 877 -23.76 -56.78 -0.81
N SER A 878 -23.35 -57.57 -1.79
CA SER A 878 -21.99 -58.14 -1.81
C SER A 878 -20.96 -57.05 -2.14
N VAL A 879 -19.75 -57.16 -1.59
CA VAL A 879 -18.64 -56.22 -1.83
C VAL A 879 -17.41 -56.98 -2.29
N GLU A 880 -16.84 -56.58 -3.43
CA GLU A 880 -15.60 -57.10 -4.00
C GLU A 880 -14.54 -55.98 -4.04
N LYS A 881 -13.49 -56.06 -3.21
CA LYS A 881 -12.27 -55.27 -3.40
C LYS A 881 -11.24 -56.12 -4.14
N ARG A 882 -11.00 -55.82 -5.42
CA ARG A 882 -10.10 -56.59 -6.30
C ARG A 882 -9.67 -55.78 -7.52
N ARG A 883 -8.74 -56.30 -8.32
CA ARG A 883 -8.45 -55.77 -9.67
C ARG A 883 -9.69 -55.87 -10.56
N ILE A 884 -9.90 -54.84 -11.37
CA ILE A 884 -10.98 -54.71 -12.36
C ILE A 884 -10.31 -54.55 -13.72
N ALA A 885 -10.59 -55.47 -14.66
CA ALA A 885 -10.02 -55.38 -16.00
C ALA A 885 -10.72 -54.28 -16.81
N TYR A 886 -9.99 -53.64 -17.74
CA TYR A 886 -10.54 -52.65 -18.66
C TYR A 886 -11.79 -53.17 -19.39
N ASP A 887 -11.73 -54.42 -19.87
CA ASP A 887 -12.84 -55.01 -20.61
C ASP A 887 -14.06 -55.32 -19.74
N GLU A 888 -13.90 -55.42 -18.41
CA GLU A 888 -14.99 -55.59 -17.42
C GLU A 888 -15.81 -54.29 -17.23
N ILE A 889 -15.27 -53.12 -17.62
CA ILE A 889 -15.97 -51.83 -17.46
C ILE A 889 -17.37 -51.86 -18.09
N ARG A 890 -17.57 -52.64 -19.17
CA ARG A 890 -18.86 -52.81 -19.86
C ARG A 890 -19.92 -53.59 -19.08
N GLU A 891 -19.54 -54.28 -17.99
CA GLU A 891 -20.42 -55.19 -17.23
C GLU A 891 -21.10 -54.52 -16.02
N PHE A 892 -20.68 -53.30 -15.67
CA PHE A 892 -21.32 -52.52 -14.61
C PHE A 892 -22.62 -51.88 -15.10
N ALA A 893 -23.66 -51.96 -14.29
CA ALA A 893 -24.94 -51.30 -14.55
C ALA A 893 -24.92 -49.82 -14.15
N GLU A 894 -24.31 -49.52 -13.00
CA GLU A 894 -24.05 -48.15 -12.52
C GLU A 894 -22.55 -48.02 -12.21
N VAL A 895 -21.95 -46.85 -12.50
CA VAL A 895 -20.58 -46.53 -12.08
C VAL A 895 -20.59 -45.17 -11.39
N MET A 896 -19.83 -45.03 -10.30
CA MET A 896 -19.76 -43.80 -9.51
C MET A 896 -18.35 -43.51 -9.01
N ALA A 897 -18.02 -42.22 -8.89
CA ALA A 897 -16.79 -41.73 -8.30
C ALA A 897 -17.02 -41.31 -6.84
N ALA A 898 -16.17 -41.75 -5.91
CA ALA A 898 -16.35 -41.55 -4.47
C ALA A 898 -15.21 -40.76 -3.80
N GLY A 899 -15.56 -39.63 -3.17
CA GLY A 899 -14.63 -38.76 -2.45
C GLY A 899 -15.28 -37.61 -1.67
N THR A 900 -14.61 -37.13 -0.62
CA THR A 900 -15.13 -36.18 0.39
C THR A 900 -15.85 -34.94 -0.18
N ALA A 901 -15.40 -34.38 -1.30
CA ALA A 901 -15.91 -33.12 -1.83
C ALA A 901 -17.39 -33.21 -2.26
N ALA A 902 -17.74 -34.14 -3.14
CA ALA A 902 -19.10 -34.36 -3.64
C ALA A 902 -19.87 -35.48 -2.90
N ALA A 903 -19.19 -36.24 -2.05
CA ALA A 903 -19.56 -37.57 -1.55
C ALA A 903 -19.50 -38.63 -2.66
N LEU A 904 -20.54 -38.74 -3.51
CA LEU A 904 -20.56 -39.62 -4.68
C LEU A 904 -20.96 -38.81 -5.91
N VAL A 905 -20.47 -39.19 -7.10
CA VAL A 905 -20.85 -38.61 -8.40
C VAL A 905 -21.17 -39.76 -9.37
N PRO A 906 -22.33 -39.78 -10.06
CA PRO A 906 -22.63 -40.82 -11.04
C PRO A 906 -21.85 -40.57 -12.33
N ILE A 907 -21.45 -41.64 -13.02
CA ILE A 907 -20.70 -41.57 -14.27
C ILE A 907 -21.63 -41.97 -15.41
N ARG A 908 -21.88 -41.06 -16.35
CA ARG A 908 -22.76 -41.29 -17.50
C ARG A 908 -22.08 -42.17 -18.56
N SER A 909 -20.80 -41.92 -18.82
CA SER A 909 -20.01 -42.75 -19.73
C SER A 909 -18.52 -42.73 -19.39
N ILE A 910 -17.79 -43.75 -19.85
CA ILE A 910 -16.31 -43.82 -19.83
C ILE A 910 -15.85 -43.98 -21.28
N THR A 911 -14.95 -43.11 -21.73
CA THR A 911 -14.46 -43.08 -23.12
C THR A 911 -12.94 -43.34 -23.19
N MET A 912 -12.50 -44.17 -24.14
CA MET A 912 -11.09 -44.38 -24.50
C MET A 912 -10.90 -44.15 -26.00
N ARG A 913 -9.94 -43.29 -26.37
CA ARG A 913 -9.83 -42.75 -27.73
C ARG A 913 -9.07 -43.69 -28.65
N SER A 914 -7.98 -44.31 -28.19
CA SER A 914 -7.19 -45.25 -29.02
C SER A 914 -7.98 -46.47 -29.50
N ARG A 915 -8.95 -46.93 -28.70
CA ARG A 915 -9.85 -48.04 -29.05
C ARG A 915 -11.17 -47.61 -29.70
N ASN A 916 -11.49 -46.31 -29.71
CA ASN A 916 -12.81 -45.77 -30.08
C ASN A 916 -13.96 -46.37 -29.23
N ASP A 917 -13.69 -46.66 -27.95
CA ASP A 917 -14.64 -47.26 -27.01
C ASP A 917 -15.36 -46.16 -26.21
N ARG A 918 -16.68 -46.30 -26.02
CA ARG A 918 -17.48 -45.53 -25.05
C ARG A 918 -18.50 -46.41 -24.36
N PHE A 919 -18.26 -46.71 -23.09
CA PHE A 919 -19.19 -47.44 -22.22
C PHE A 919 -20.18 -46.46 -21.58
N THR A 920 -21.45 -46.83 -21.42
CA THR A 920 -22.52 -45.97 -20.86
C THR A 920 -23.28 -46.70 -19.76
N PHE A 921 -23.67 -45.98 -18.71
CA PHE A 921 -24.22 -46.55 -17.47
C PHE A 921 -25.60 -45.97 -17.13
N ASP A 922 -26.33 -46.66 -16.25
CA ASP A 922 -27.59 -46.17 -15.67
C ASP A 922 -27.32 -44.96 -14.76
N CYS A 923 -27.99 -43.84 -15.10
CA CYS A 923 -27.94 -42.59 -14.36
C CYS A 923 -29.33 -42.04 -13.98
N GLY A 924 -30.37 -42.89 -13.94
CA GLY A 924 -31.68 -42.49 -13.39
C GLY A 924 -32.55 -41.59 -14.29
N GLY A 925 -32.39 -41.66 -15.61
CA GLY A 925 -33.20 -40.89 -16.58
C GLY A 925 -32.54 -39.60 -17.08
N GLU A 926 -33.33 -38.73 -17.73
CA GLU A 926 -32.83 -37.53 -18.43
C GLU A 926 -32.16 -36.51 -17.49
N ASP A 927 -32.63 -36.39 -16.24
CA ASP A 927 -32.03 -35.52 -15.22
C ASP A 927 -30.62 -35.97 -14.78
N GLY A 928 -30.24 -37.22 -15.08
CA GLY A 928 -28.91 -37.76 -14.77
C GLY A 928 -28.59 -37.83 -13.28
N ALA A 929 -29.58 -37.93 -12.40
CA ALA A 929 -29.43 -37.88 -10.93
C ALA A 929 -28.73 -39.10 -10.30
N GLY A 930 -28.46 -40.14 -11.10
CA GLY A 930 -27.86 -41.42 -10.67
C GLY A 930 -28.89 -42.55 -10.55
N GLY A 931 -28.42 -43.79 -10.68
CA GLY A 931 -29.28 -44.98 -10.60
C GLY A 931 -29.74 -45.32 -9.18
N GLU A 932 -30.56 -46.37 -9.06
CA GLU A 932 -31.19 -46.77 -7.79
C GLU A 932 -30.17 -47.07 -6.68
N VAL A 933 -29.06 -47.75 -7.02
CA VAL A 933 -28.03 -48.14 -6.04
C VAL A 933 -27.23 -46.91 -5.60
N PHE A 934 -26.86 -46.04 -6.54
CA PHE A 934 -26.27 -44.73 -6.26
C PHE A 934 -27.14 -43.90 -5.30
N SER A 935 -28.44 -43.74 -5.58
CA SER A 935 -29.33 -42.91 -4.77
C SER A 935 -29.49 -43.44 -3.35
N LYS A 936 -29.59 -44.76 -3.16
CA LYS A 936 -29.64 -45.40 -1.84
C LYS A 936 -28.36 -45.13 -1.03
N LEU A 937 -27.20 -45.39 -1.63
CA LEU A 937 -25.91 -45.24 -0.97
C LEU A 937 -25.59 -43.77 -0.64
N LEU A 938 -25.92 -42.83 -1.54
CA LEU A 938 -25.72 -41.40 -1.32
C LEU A 938 -26.61 -40.86 -0.19
N THR A 939 -27.89 -41.25 -0.16
CA THR A 939 -28.84 -40.82 0.89
C THR A 939 -28.42 -41.34 2.25
N THR A 940 -28.06 -42.63 2.38
CA THR A 940 -27.60 -43.17 3.68
C THR A 940 -26.29 -42.51 4.14
N LEU A 941 -25.32 -42.33 3.24
CA LEU A 941 -24.04 -41.68 3.58
C LEU A 941 -24.23 -40.22 4.03
N ARG A 942 -25.06 -39.44 3.32
CA ARG A 942 -25.36 -38.04 3.69
C ARG A 942 -26.18 -37.95 4.97
N GLY A 943 -27.12 -38.87 5.18
CA GLY A 943 -27.95 -38.91 6.38
C GLY A 943 -27.17 -39.22 7.66
N ILE A 944 -26.17 -40.10 7.58
CA ILE A 944 -25.23 -40.32 8.70
C ILE A 944 -24.38 -39.06 8.91
N GLN A 945 -23.84 -38.48 7.83
CA GLN A 945 -22.99 -37.28 7.91
C GLN A 945 -23.69 -36.08 8.58
N ASN A 946 -24.94 -35.79 8.23
CA ASN A 946 -25.69 -34.65 8.77
C ASN A 946 -26.51 -34.95 10.03
N GLY A 947 -26.49 -36.20 10.53
CA GLY A 947 -27.19 -36.59 11.76
C GLY A 947 -28.70 -36.85 11.61
N THR A 948 -29.21 -36.99 10.38
CA THR A 948 -30.62 -37.41 10.17
C THR A 948 -30.81 -38.93 10.16
N ILE A 949 -29.72 -39.71 10.10
CA ILE A 949 -29.68 -41.17 10.27
C ILE A 949 -28.72 -41.52 11.41
N GLU A 950 -29.14 -42.45 12.26
CA GLU A 950 -28.36 -43.00 13.37
C GLU A 950 -27.01 -43.57 12.90
N ASP A 951 -25.90 -43.07 13.46
CA ASP A 951 -24.56 -43.61 13.23
C ASP A 951 -24.35 -44.90 14.02
N ARG A 952 -24.71 -46.02 13.40
CA ARG A 952 -24.52 -47.37 13.94
C ARG A 952 -23.08 -47.88 13.85
N PHE A 953 -22.16 -47.09 13.30
CA PHE A 953 -20.78 -47.51 13.04
C PHE A 953 -19.72 -46.79 13.89
N GLY A 954 -20.10 -45.74 14.64
CA GLY A 954 -19.15 -44.96 15.45
C GLY A 954 -18.19 -44.13 14.60
N TRP A 955 -18.71 -43.56 13.51
CA TRP A 955 -17.98 -42.74 12.54
C TRP A 955 -17.97 -41.24 12.86
N LEU A 956 -18.91 -40.77 13.68
CA LEU A 956 -19.06 -39.37 14.02
C LEU A 956 -18.33 -39.02 15.32
N VAL A 957 -17.42 -38.05 15.24
CA VAL A 957 -16.73 -37.49 16.41
C VAL A 957 -17.32 -36.12 16.72
N GLU A 958 -17.92 -35.98 17.89
CA GLU A 958 -18.51 -34.71 18.36
C GLU A 958 -17.43 -33.66 18.67
N VAL A 959 -17.73 -32.40 18.39
CA VAL A 959 -16.85 -31.26 18.66
C VAL A 959 -17.18 -30.67 20.04
N GLU A 960 -16.21 -30.72 20.93
CA GLU A 960 -16.23 -30.04 22.23
C GLU A 960 -15.72 -28.59 22.11
N PRO A 961 -16.08 -27.68 23.04
CA PRO A 961 -15.50 -26.34 23.10
C PRO A 961 -13.97 -26.36 23.28
N PRO A 962 -13.24 -25.34 22.78
CA PRO A 962 -11.81 -25.21 23.04
C PRO A 962 -11.56 -24.87 24.53
N PRO A 963 -10.37 -25.21 25.09
CA PRO A 963 -10.03 -24.84 26.46
C PRO A 963 -10.05 -23.32 26.67
N GLU A 964 -10.49 -22.87 27.86
CA GLU A 964 -10.62 -21.45 28.17
C GLU A 964 -9.32 -20.66 27.92
N GLY A 965 -9.41 -19.59 27.14
CA GLY A 965 -8.28 -18.73 26.78
C GLY A 965 -7.23 -19.36 25.84
N TRP A 966 -7.42 -20.60 25.34
CA TRP A 966 -6.46 -21.23 24.43
C TRP A 966 -6.34 -20.49 23.08
N VAL A 967 -7.48 -19.99 22.56
CA VAL A 967 -7.55 -19.16 21.35
C VAL A 967 -6.79 -17.85 21.55
N ASP A 968 -7.04 -17.14 22.67
CA ASP A 968 -6.37 -15.87 23.01
C ASP A 968 -4.87 -16.05 23.30
N ALA A 969 -4.47 -17.20 23.86
CA ALA A 969 -3.08 -17.52 24.15
C ALA A 969 -2.26 -17.76 22.88
N GLY A 970 -2.87 -18.35 21.83
CA GLY A 970 -2.21 -18.65 20.55
C GLY A 970 -1.69 -17.41 19.80
N GLY A 971 -2.25 -16.24 20.08
CA GLY A 971 -1.77 -14.95 19.57
C GLY A 971 -0.42 -14.47 20.15
N ARG A 972 0.12 -15.16 21.16
CA ARG A 972 1.47 -14.89 21.69
C ARG A 972 2.52 -15.72 20.95
N VAL A 973 3.10 -15.12 19.91
CA VAL A 973 4.33 -15.64 19.31
C VAL A 973 5.50 -15.38 20.28
N ASP A 974 5.89 -16.40 21.04
CA ASP A 974 7.12 -16.35 21.85
C ASP A 974 8.34 -16.33 20.92
N ALA A 975 8.90 -15.14 20.71
CA ALA A 975 10.04 -14.88 19.84
C ALA A 975 11.39 -15.33 20.44
N THR A 976 11.43 -16.55 20.98
CA THR A 976 12.54 -17.11 21.76
C THR A 976 13.11 -18.41 21.22
N VAL A 977 12.43 -19.10 20.29
CA VAL A 977 13.02 -20.20 19.52
C VAL A 977 13.75 -19.62 18.30
N THR A 978 14.98 -19.17 18.51
CA THR A 978 15.90 -18.78 17.42
C THR A 978 17.34 -19.20 17.75
N ASN A 979 18.10 -19.54 16.72
CA ASN A 979 19.56 -19.68 16.70
C ASN A 979 20.16 -20.83 17.55
N VAL A 980 20.26 -21.99 16.92
CA VAL A 980 21.40 -22.92 17.05
C VAL A 980 22.12 -22.88 15.68
N PRO A 981 23.46 -22.82 15.61
CA PRO A 981 24.17 -22.08 14.55
C PRO A 981 24.35 -22.80 13.20
#